data_AF-E8WYQ3-F1
#
_entry.id   AF-E8WYQ3-F1
#
_cell.length_a   1.000
_cell.length_b   1.000
_cell.length_c   1.000
_cell.angle_alpha   90.00
_cell.angle_beta   90.00
_cell.angle_gamma   90.00
#
_symmetry.space_group_name_H-M   'P 1'
#
loop_
_entity.id
_entity.type
_entity.pdbx_description
1 polymer ?
#
loop_
_entity_poly.entity_id
_entity_poly.type
_entity_poly.pdbx_seq_one_letter_code
_entity_poly.pdbx_strand_id
1 'polypeptide(L)'
;MTDSRQGILAAAEWLLLVVFTCVLAVHTLPQAWRTLNTDFPNYYLTARLNHEGYDLSQAYDWRWFQREKDHHGIDQRLVGFAPITPFSTLFVWPLTSLAPLPAKHVWLLLQLALLVPISLLLRSLTAQPMRRILLLAAGSYPLHRNLLYGQFYILLLGILVLACWTYRRRMSAWAGALIAIAAMTKVFPVIFLLYFIRKRDWRALGAALTTLCVCGLLSVSIFGWSIHRTYLQTVLPWTLRGETLPPYILTGSSLSALLHRLFVYEPQWNPHPWHNAPMAASILGTVLQMLLVAAALLAIRSGGEQDVASRSHAPLEWSALLCVTLATSTSPASYNFILLLLPVLALCAMTQKRRPQIALAAVALYFAIGYPNWNTSDTSGLHAVLHVPRLWLLILFSLICCRAAAGISLRARLWHRSNIPWASALVLLALAGVVSGIRHQRGLYDDYAFRLPMRPDVFLAADPLDDAGRVKSVSMLPAGYRVLEDGVRDSVGTPGTDQLSFAINRGADWLEEAGLRSRLISQHGPLPGTIDQARSPFVPADGQGLAYVRDDHGRGRVYLHLSTYEKPLTPLWMSVLEGASAKDGIMAVAATQGEEASQIFLLQPGGVPSPSGLGEARYPAFSPDGHWLAYSRLVNGAWNLWLLDRHTQRAHPLTEAPCDQVEASWEPDSKTLLYASDCGRALGFTAICRRRIVP
;
A
#
# COMPACT_ATOMS: atom_id res chain seq x y z
N MET A 1 35.92 33.11 28.17
CA MET A 1 34.61 33.42 27.54
C MET A 1 34.07 32.30 26.64
N THR A 2 34.89 31.36 26.16
CA THR A 2 34.45 30.21 25.34
C THR A 2 33.82 29.09 26.17
N ASP A 3 34.34 28.79 27.36
CA ASP A 3 33.81 27.74 28.25
C ASP A 3 32.43 28.08 28.85
N SER A 4 32.20 29.35 29.19
CA SER A 4 30.89 29.80 29.69
C SER A 4 29.80 29.66 28.62
N ARG A 5 30.12 29.96 27.35
CA ARG A 5 29.19 29.78 26.21
C ARG A 5 28.90 28.31 25.92
N GLN A 6 29.91 27.43 26.03
CA GLN A 6 29.71 25.99 25.85
C GLN A 6 28.87 25.39 26.99
N GLY A 7 29.07 25.84 28.23
CA GLY A 7 28.25 25.46 29.38
C GLY A 7 26.78 25.86 29.23
N ILE A 8 26.52 27.11 28.81
CA ILE A 8 25.16 27.60 28.56
C ILE A 8 24.48 26.80 27.44
N LEU A 9 25.20 26.52 26.34
CA LEU A 9 24.65 25.74 25.22
C LEU A 9 24.34 24.30 25.64
N ALA A 10 25.21 23.67 26.42
CA ALA A 10 24.97 22.33 26.95
C ALA A 10 23.76 22.29 27.91
N ALA A 11 23.59 23.31 28.75
CA ALA A 11 22.44 23.45 29.64
C ALA A 11 21.14 23.62 28.83
N ALA A 12 21.15 24.44 27.78
CA ALA A 12 20.01 24.61 26.88
C ALA A 12 19.65 23.31 26.14
N GLU A 13 20.65 22.57 25.64
CA GLU A 13 20.44 21.25 25.01
C GLU A 13 19.80 20.24 25.99
N TRP A 14 20.22 20.24 27.26
CA TRP A 14 19.62 19.39 28.30
C TRP A 14 18.19 19.80 28.63
N LEU A 15 17.94 21.11 28.79
CA LEU A 15 16.61 21.63 29.06
C LEU A 15 15.63 21.24 27.94
N LEU A 16 16.02 21.43 26.68
CA LEU A 16 15.21 21.02 25.53
C LEU A 16 14.98 19.51 25.47
N LEU A 17 16.00 18.71 25.79
CA LEU A 17 15.86 17.26 25.84
C LEU A 17 14.85 16.83 26.92
N VAL A 18 14.89 17.46 28.10
CA VAL A 18 13.90 17.22 29.16
C VAL A 18 12.50 17.59 28.67
N VAL A 19 12.34 18.78 28.07
CA VAL A 19 11.04 19.22 27.51
C VAL A 19 10.49 18.23 26.49
N PHE A 20 11.28 17.84 25.48
CA PHE A 20 10.80 16.91 24.46
C PHE A 20 10.52 15.51 25.02
N THR A 21 11.32 15.04 25.97
CA THR A 21 11.07 13.76 26.66
C THR A 21 9.79 13.83 27.49
N CYS A 22 9.50 14.96 28.14
CA CYS A 22 8.23 15.19 28.83
C CYS A 22 7.05 15.19 27.85
N VAL A 23 7.17 15.85 26.69
CA VAL A 23 6.12 15.82 25.64
C VAL A 23 5.89 14.38 25.15
N LEU A 24 6.96 13.62 24.95
CA LEU A 24 6.85 12.21 24.58
C LEU A 24 6.08 11.40 25.65
N ALA A 25 6.45 11.57 26.92
CA ALA A 25 5.88 10.83 28.05
C ALA A 25 4.45 11.24 28.41
N VAL A 26 4.11 12.52 28.33
CA VAL A 26 2.82 13.05 28.81
C VAL A 26 1.79 13.19 27.69
N HIS A 27 2.21 13.49 26.46
CA HIS A 27 1.30 13.68 25.33
C HIS A 27 1.24 12.45 24.42
N THR A 28 2.40 11.96 23.97
CA THR A 28 2.46 11.02 22.83
C THR A 28 2.22 9.58 23.25
N LEU A 29 2.94 9.10 24.27
CA LEU A 29 2.80 7.74 24.75
C LEU A 29 1.39 7.45 25.31
N PRO A 30 0.74 8.34 26.09
CA PRO A 30 -0.61 8.08 26.57
C PRO A 30 -1.65 7.97 25.45
N GLN A 31 -1.52 8.78 24.38
CA GLN A 31 -2.36 8.64 23.20
C GLN A 31 -2.07 7.33 22.46
N ALA A 32 -0.79 7.03 22.20
CA ALA A 32 -0.36 5.80 21.53
C ALA A 32 -0.85 4.54 22.27
N TRP A 33 -0.88 4.59 23.60
CA TRP A 33 -1.28 3.49 24.49
C TRP A 33 -2.78 3.21 24.49
N ARG A 34 -3.62 4.19 24.18
CA ARG A 34 -5.10 4.05 24.30
C ARG A 34 -5.80 3.68 23.01
N THR A 35 -5.16 3.82 21.86
CA THR A 35 -5.84 3.76 20.55
C THR A 35 -5.15 2.83 19.56
N LEU A 36 -5.93 2.08 18.78
CA LEU A 36 -5.47 1.36 17.59
C LEU A 36 -5.65 2.28 16.37
N ASN A 37 -4.75 3.26 16.23
CA ASN A 37 -4.82 4.24 15.15
C ASN A 37 -3.95 3.81 13.95
N THR A 38 -4.56 3.89 12.76
CA THR A 38 -3.98 3.76 11.42
C THR A 38 -3.36 2.40 11.09
N ASP A 39 -2.10 2.16 11.45
CA ASP A 39 -1.31 1.17 10.71
C ASP A 39 -1.06 -0.10 11.51
N PHE A 40 -0.96 -0.01 12.84
CA PHE A 40 -0.74 -1.18 13.71
C PHE A 40 -1.69 -2.33 13.43
N PRO A 41 -3.00 -2.09 13.30
CA PRO A 41 -3.93 -3.16 13.00
C PRO A 41 -3.70 -3.85 11.66
N ASN A 42 -3.16 -3.14 10.65
CA ASN A 42 -2.99 -3.70 9.31
C ASN A 42 -1.95 -4.83 9.27
N TYR A 43 -0.80 -4.69 9.93
CA TYR A 43 0.17 -5.79 10.00
C TYR A 43 -0.15 -6.81 11.09
N TYR A 44 -0.76 -6.38 12.20
CA TYR A 44 -1.19 -7.29 13.26
C TYR A 44 -2.27 -8.27 12.76
N LEU A 45 -3.30 -7.77 12.06
CA LEU A 45 -4.40 -8.60 11.57
C LEU A 45 -3.91 -9.67 10.60
N THR A 46 -3.10 -9.32 9.60
CA THR A 46 -2.54 -10.32 8.67
C THR A 46 -1.70 -11.38 9.38
N ALA A 47 -0.89 -11.00 10.38
CA ALA A 47 -0.14 -11.97 11.18
C ALA A 47 -1.05 -12.87 12.03
N ARG A 48 -2.12 -12.30 12.61
CA ARG A 48 -3.11 -13.02 13.43
C ARG A 48 -3.90 -14.02 12.58
N LEU A 49 -4.42 -13.60 11.43
CA LEU A 49 -5.16 -14.45 10.50
C LEU A 49 -4.33 -15.67 10.06
N ASN A 50 -3.07 -15.46 9.70
CA ASN A 50 -2.20 -16.58 9.34
C ASN A 50 -1.87 -17.49 10.55
N HIS A 51 -1.73 -16.93 11.75
CA HIS A 51 -1.52 -17.72 12.98
C HIS A 51 -2.72 -18.63 13.28
N GLU A 52 -3.92 -18.17 12.93
CA GLU A 52 -5.17 -18.91 13.04
C GLU A 52 -5.43 -19.84 11.85
N GLY A 53 -4.55 -19.86 10.84
CA GLY A 53 -4.66 -20.76 9.68
C GLY A 53 -5.64 -20.28 8.61
N TYR A 54 -5.96 -18.98 8.55
CA TYR A 54 -6.78 -18.43 7.49
C TYR A 54 -6.07 -18.47 6.13
N ASP A 55 -6.85 -18.70 5.07
CA ASP A 55 -6.39 -18.43 3.71
C ASP A 55 -6.24 -16.91 3.49
N LEU A 56 -5.03 -16.49 3.14
CA LEU A 56 -4.67 -15.09 2.92
C LEU A 56 -4.64 -14.69 1.43
N SER A 57 -5.15 -15.53 0.54
CA SER A 57 -5.23 -15.24 -0.89
C SER A 57 -5.91 -13.89 -1.21
N GLN A 58 -6.85 -13.46 -0.35
CA GLN A 58 -7.61 -12.21 -0.47
C GLN A 58 -7.11 -11.07 0.43
N ALA A 59 -5.95 -11.19 1.09
CA ALA A 59 -5.48 -10.20 2.07
C ALA A 59 -5.29 -8.77 1.50
N TYR A 60 -5.15 -8.62 0.18
CA TYR A 60 -5.06 -7.32 -0.49
C TYR A 60 -6.40 -6.78 -1.02
N ASP A 61 -7.50 -7.52 -0.86
CA ASP A 61 -8.85 -7.04 -1.15
C ASP A 61 -9.37 -6.19 0.02
N TRP A 62 -9.78 -4.96 -0.27
CA TRP A 62 -10.19 -3.98 0.74
C TRP A 62 -11.44 -4.42 1.51
N ARG A 63 -12.44 -5.01 0.84
CA ARG A 63 -13.69 -5.43 1.48
C ARG A 63 -13.51 -6.71 2.29
N TRP A 64 -12.73 -7.65 1.77
CA TRP A 64 -12.37 -8.86 2.51
C TRP A 64 -11.58 -8.51 3.78
N PHE A 65 -10.54 -7.69 3.66
CA PHE A 65 -9.70 -7.34 4.82
C PHE A 65 -10.47 -6.52 5.87
N GLN A 66 -11.41 -5.67 5.43
CA GLN A 66 -12.32 -4.97 6.33
C GLN A 66 -13.25 -5.93 7.09
N ARG A 67 -13.83 -6.92 6.40
CA ARG A 67 -14.66 -7.96 7.01
C ARG A 67 -13.91 -8.70 8.12
N GLU A 68 -12.69 -9.14 7.82
CA GLU A 68 -11.87 -9.86 8.79
C GLU A 68 -11.51 -8.99 10.00
N LYS A 69 -11.27 -7.69 9.80
CA LYS A 69 -11.09 -6.74 10.92
C LYS A 69 -12.32 -6.69 11.82
N ASP A 70 -13.52 -6.59 11.25
CA ASP A 70 -14.77 -6.56 12.00
C ASP A 70 -14.98 -7.83 12.81
N HIS A 71 -14.72 -9.00 12.21
CA HIS A 71 -14.84 -10.31 12.86
C HIS A 71 -13.92 -10.41 14.10
N HIS A 72 -12.75 -9.77 14.03
CA HIS A 72 -11.76 -9.75 15.12
C HIS A 72 -11.97 -8.62 16.13
N GLY A 73 -13.05 -7.84 16.01
CA GLY A 73 -13.38 -6.78 16.98
C GLY A 73 -12.32 -5.68 17.08
N ILE A 74 -11.58 -5.41 16.00
CA ILE A 74 -10.57 -4.35 15.97
C ILE A 74 -11.29 -3.01 15.82
N ASP A 75 -11.17 -2.18 16.86
CA ASP A 75 -11.73 -0.82 16.93
C ASP A 75 -10.90 0.18 16.10
N GLN A 76 -10.97 0.00 14.78
CA GLN A 76 -10.49 0.93 13.78
C GLN A 76 -11.51 0.98 12.63
N ARG A 77 -11.82 2.19 12.14
CA ARG A 77 -12.88 2.37 11.14
C ARG A 77 -12.55 1.78 9.78
N LEU A 78 -11.34 2.00 9.29
CA LEU A 78 -10.89 1.54 7.98
C LEU A 78 -9.53 0.91 8.11
N VAL A 79 -9.33 -0.25 7.50
CA VAL A 79 -8.06 -0.96 7.42
C VAL A 79 -7.70 -1.26 5.98
N GLY A 80 -6.42 -1.56 5.74
CA GLY A 80 -5.94 -1.96 4.44
C GLY A 80 -4.55 -2.55 4.52
N PHE A 81 -4.32 -3.64 3.77
CA PHE A 81 -3.01 -4.28 3.78
C PHE A 81 -2.05 -3.69 2.74
N ALA A 82 -2.54 -3.19 1.60
CA ALA A 82 -1.66 -2.56 0.61
C ALA A 82 -1.10 -1.22 1.14
N PRO A 83 0.21 -0.89 0.99
CA PRO A 83 1.29 -1.61 0.29
C PRO A 83 2.26 -2.35 1.24
N ILE A 84 1.76 -2.99 2.29
CA ILE A 84 2.56 -3.73 3.28
C ILE A 84 3.05 -5.04 2.66
N THR A 85 4.29 -5.43 2.94
CA THR A 85 4.87 -6.70 2.47
C THR A 85 4.46 -7.83 3.41
N PRO A 86 4.18 -9.07 2.93
CA PRO A 86 3.86 -10.19 3.81
C PRO A 86 4.97 -10.43 4.86
N PHE A 87 6.23 -10.38 4.43
CA PHE A 87 7.40 -10.56 5.31
C PHE A 87 7.43 -9.57 6.49
N SER A 88 6.99 -8.32 6.30
CA SER A 88 7.04 -7.31 7.36
C SER A 88 6.14 -7.64 8.56
N THR A 89 5.12 -8.48 8.38
CA THR A 89 4.20 -8.86 9.46
C THR A 89 4.81 -9.89 10.43
N LEU A 90 5.90 -10.57 10.02
CA LEU A 90 6.62 -11.53 10.87
C LEU A 90 7.17 -10.90 12.16
N PHE A 91 7.47 -9.61 12.15
CA PHE A 91 7.98 -8.92 13.35
C PHE A 91 6.93 -8.78 14.46
N VAL A 92 5.64 -8.80 14.11
CA VAL A 92 4.54 -8.77 15.08
C VAL A 92 3.91 -10.15 15.30
N TRP A 93 4.34 -11.16 14.54
CA TRP A 93 3.88 -12.55 14.68
C TRP A 93 3.90 -13.08 16.12
N PRO A 94 4.97 -12.89 16.93
CA PRO A 94 5.02 -13.40 18.30
C PRO A 94 4.01 -12.73 19.23
N LEU A 95 3.42 -11.59 18.83
CA LEU A 95 2.47 -10.82 19.60
C LEU A 95 1.01 -11.18 19.27
N THR A 96 0.80 -12.04 18.28
CA THR A 96 -0.54 -12.39 17.78
C THR A 96 -1.38 -13.07 18.83
N SER A 97 -0.81 -13.79 19.80
CA SER A 97 -1.55 -14.43 20.90
C SER A 97 -2.25 -13.45 21.85
N LEU A 98 -1.81 -12.20 21.89
CA LEU A 98 -2.42 -11.13 22.69
C LEU A 98 -3.54 -10.45 21.91
N ALA A 99 -4.53 -9.88 22.60
CA ALA A 99 -5.50 -8.99 21.97
C ALA A 99 -4.79 -7.78 21.30
N PRO A 100 -5.42 -7.13 20.29
CA PRO A 100 -4.75 -6.13 19.45
C PRO A 100 -4.11 -4.96 20.23
N LEU A 101 -4.81 -4.41 21.23
CA LEU A 101 -4.31 -3.27 22.01
C LEU A 101 -3.15 -3.66 22.96
N PRO A 102 -3.25 -4.75 23.76
CA PRO A 102 -2.09 -5.29 24.48
C PRO A 102 -0.90 -5.65 23.59
N ALA A 103 -1.14 -6.23 22.41
CA ALA A 103 -0.07 -6.50 21.44
C ALA A 103 0.66 -5.20 21.04
N LYS A 104 -0.10 -4.12 20.79
CA LYS A 104 0.46 -2.80 20.53
C LYS A 104 1.29 -2.29 21.71
N HIS A 105 0.85 -2.49 22.97
CA HIS A 105 1.62 -2.08 24.15
C HIS A 105 3.01 -2.71 24.19
N VAL A 106 3.08 -4.03 24.01
CA VAL A 106 4.36 -4.76 23.95
C VAL A 106 5.21 -4.25 22.79
N TRP A 107 4.60 -4.06 21.62
CA TRP A 107 5.28 -3.52 20.45
C TRP A 107 5.88 -2.12 20.70
N LEU A 108 5.17 -1.22 21.38
CA LEU A 108 5.67 0.10 21.72
C LEU A 108 6.85 0.05 22.70
N LEU A 109 6.78 -0.82 23.72
CA LEU A 109 7.88 -1.02 24.66
C LEU A 109 9.13 -1.55 23.96
N LEU A 110 8.98 -2.51 23.04
CA LEU A 110 10.08 -3.01 22.22
C LEU A 110 10.71 -1.90 21.37
N GLN A 111 9.90 -1.05 20.76
CA GLN A 111 10.41 0.07 19.95
C GLN A 111 11.13 1.13 20.79
N LEU A 112 10.65 1.43 22.00
CA LEU A 112 11.36 2.32 22.93
C LEU A 112 12.69 1.71 23.37
N ALA A 113 12.71 0.39 23.67
CA ALA A 113 13.93 -0.31 24.04
C ALA A 113 14.97 -0.29 22.90
N LEU A 114 14.54 -0.42 21.65
CA LEU A 114 15.41 -0.35 20.47
C LEU A 114 16.11 1.01 20.29
N LEU A 115 15.56 2.12 20.80
CA LEU A 115 16.21 3.43 20.70
C LEU A 115 17.57 3.48 21.41
N VAL A 116 17.77 2.65 22.45
CA VAL A 116 19.03 2.60 23.21
C VAL A 116 20.19 2.06 22.36
N PRO A 117 20.15 0.82 21.82
CA PRO A 117 21.22 0.32 20.96
C PRO A 117 21.38 1.16 19.69
N ILE A 118 20.28 1.69 19.12
CA ILE A 118 20.37 2.61 17.96
C ILE A 118 21.20 3.85 18.30
N SER A 119 20.94 4.48 19.45
CA SER A 119 21.66 5.68 19.87
C SER A 119 23.13 5.40 20.17
N LEU A 120 23.45 4.23 20.74
CA LEU A 120 24.84 3.79 20.96
C LEU A 120 25.58 3.57 19.63
N LEU A 121 24.94 2.91 18.65
CA LEU A 121 25.50 2.71 17.33
C LEU A 121 25.70 4.05 16.60
N LEU A 122 24.70 4.95 16.62
CA LEU A 122 24.80 6.29 16.04
C LEU A 122 25.93 7.11 16.67
N ARG A 123 26.11 7.04 18.00
CA ARG A 123 27.25 7.65 18.69
C ARG A 123 28.57 7.10 18.19
N SER A 124 28.69 5.78 18.04
CA SER A 124 29.92 5.16 17.54
C SER A 124 30.23 5.52 16.09
N LEU A 125 29.20 5.73 15.26
CA LEU A 125 29.34 6.09 13.84
C LEU A 125 29.72 7.57 13.65
N THR A 126 29.13 8.45 14.44
CA THR A 126 29.14 9.91 14.19
C THR A 126 29.96 10.69 15.21
N ALA A 127 30.40 10.04 16.30
CA ALA A 127 31.08 10.67 17.43
C ALA A 127 30.29 11.82 18.09
N GLN A 128 28.98 11.92 17.82
CA GLN A 128 28.11 12.91 18.46
C GLN A 128 27.83 12.52 19.92
N PRO A 129 27.76 13.48 20.85
CA PRO A 129 27.43 13.19 22.24
C PRO A 129 26.00 12.65 22.33
N MET A 130 25.78 11.72 23.28
CA MET A 130 24.48 11.05 23.46
C MET A 130 23.33 12.06 23.61
N ARG A 131 23.55 13.14 24.36
CA ARG A 131 22.60 14.24 24.54
C ARG A 131 22.04 14.75 23.21
N ARG A 132 22.89 14.99 22.20
CA ARG A 132 22.44 15.53 20.90
C ARG A 132 21.66 14.51 20.07
N ILE A 133 22.06 13.24 20.15
CA ILE A 133 21.35 12.15 19.47
C ILE A 133 19.95 12.02 20.06
N LEU A 134 19.86 11.95 21.39
CA LEU A 134 18.59 11.88 22.11
C LEU A 134 17.74 13.13 21.88
N LEU A 135 18.35 14.32 21.85
CA LEU A 135 17.65 15.58 21.58
C LEU A 135 17.01 15.58 20.19
N LEU A 136 17.75 15.18 19.15
CA LEU A 136 17.24 15.11 17.79
C LEU A 136 16.15 14.04 17.66
N ALA A 137 16.33 12.88 18.30
CA ALA A 137 15.33 11.81 18.29
C ALA A 137 14.04 12.23 19.03
N ALA A 138 14.15 12.70 20.28
CA ALA A 138 13.01 13.09 21.10
C ALA A 138 12.26 14.32 20.55
N GLY A 139 12.96 15.27 19.93
CA GLY A 139 12.32 16.41 19.26
C GLY A 139 11.68 16.06 17.91
N SER A 140 11.88 14.84 17.40
CA SER A 140 11.46 14.45 16.05
C SER A 140 9.98 14.12 15.99
N TYR A 141 9.20 14.97 15.33
CA TYR A 141 7.80 14.63 15.06
C TYR A 141 7.59 13.27 14.34
N PRO A 142 8.44 12.86 13.37
CA PRO A 142 8.43 11.49 12.86
C PRO A 142 8.50 10.38 13.91
N LEU A 143 9.29 10.54 14.98
CA LEU A 143 9.34 9.59 16.09
C LEU A 143 7.97 9.49 16.78
N HIS A 144 7.36 10.63 17.06
CA HIS A 144 6.07 10.70 17.74
C HIS A 144 4.97 10.01 16.92
N ARG A 145 4.93 10.26 15.60
CA ARG A 145 3.99 9.59 14.69
C ARG A 145 4.26 8.09 14.57
N ASN A 146 5.52 7.68 14.53
CA ASN A 146 5.87 6.26 14.49
C ASN A 146 5.33 5.52 15.73
N LEU A 147 5.48 6.10 16.92
CA LEU A 147 4.95 5.52 18.15
C LEU A 147 3.42 5.58 18.22
N LEU A 148 2.81 6.72 17.85
CA LEU A 148 1.35 6.87 17.85
C LEU A 148 0.65 5.80 16.99
N TYR A 149 1.17 5.57 15.79
CA TYR A 149 0.64 4.62 14.81
C TYR A 149 1.19 3.20 14.97
N GLY A 150 2.12 2.99 15.90
CA GLY A 150 2.76 1.70 16.14
C GLY A 150 3.60 1.20 14.96
N GLN A 151 4.11 2.08 14.11
CA GLN A 151 4.84 1.77 12.88
C GLN A 151 6.22 1.16 13.13
N PHE A 152 6.78 0.38 12.18
CA PHE A 152 8.05 -0.34 12.36
C PHE A 152 9.32 0.44 11.97
N TYR A 153 9.25 1.76 11.76
CA TYR A 153 10.39 2.51 11.20
C TYR A 153 11.55 2.73 12.18
N ILE A 154 11.34 2.61 13.51
CA ILE A 154 12.45 2.58 14.48
C ILE A 154 13.24 1.27 14.33
N LEU A 155 12.54 0.14 14.15
CA LEU A 155 13.20 -1.14 13.86
C LEU A 155 13.98 -1.05 12.54
N LEU A 156 13.37 -0.50 11.49
CA LEU A 156 14.03 -0.31 10.20
C LEU A 156 15.26 0.62 10.30
N LEU A 157 15.16 1.71 11.06
CA LEU A 157 16.30 2.58 11.38
C LEU A 157 17.42 1.77 12.05
N GLY A 158 17.09 0.93 13.02
CA GLY A 158 18.07 0.11 13.72
C GLY A 158 18.79 -0.88 12.80
N ILE A 159 18.06 -1.55 11.91
CA ILE A 159 18.65 -2.46 10.92
C ILE A 159 19.60 -1.70 9.99
N LEU A 160 19.19 -0.54 9.47
CA LEU A 160 20.02 0.27 8.57
C LEU A 160 21.27 0.85 9.25
N VAL A 161 21.13 1.32 10.50
CA VAL A 161 22.26 1.82 11.31
C VAL A 161 23.23 0.69 11.64
N LEU A 162 22.71 -0.48 12.04
CA LEU A 162 23.53 -1.67 12.30
C LEU A 162 24.25 -2.15 11.03
N ALA A 163 23.57 -2.15 9.89
CA ALA A 163 24.17 -2.50 8.60
C ALA A 163 25.31 -1.53 8.22
N CYS A 164 25.12 -0.23 8.43
CA CYS A 164 26.17 0.77 8.20
C CYS A 164 27.35 0.57 9.16
N TRP A 165 27.07 0.22 10.42
CA TRP A 165 28.07 -0.06 11.45
C TRP A 165 28.89 -1.31 11.15
N THR A 166 28.25 -2.43 10.79
CA THR A 166 28.95 -3.67 10.42
C THR A 166 29.79 -3.47 9.16
N TYR A 167 29.28 -2.72 8.18
CA TYR A 167 30.04 -2.35 6.98
C TYR A 167 31.34 -1.61 7.34
N ARG A 168 31.27 -0.62 8.25
CA ARG A 168 32.47 0.09 8.72
C ARG A 168 33.45 -0.79 9.50
N ARG A 169 32.97 -1.85 10.15
CA ARG A 169 33.77 -2.81 10.91
C ARG A 169 34.36 -3.95 10.05
N ARG A 170 34.23 -3.88 8.72
CA ARG A 170 34.67 -4.93 7.76
C ARG A 170 33.87 -6.22 7.83
N MET A 171 32.66 -6.15 8.39
CA MET A 171 31.72 -7.27 8.45
C MET A 171 30.76 -7.19 7.27
N SER A 172 31.30 -7.16 6.05
CA SER A 172 30.56 -6.81 4.82
C SER A 172 29.42 -7.79 4.51
N ALA A 173 29.61 -9.09 4.80
CA ALA A 173 28.54 -10.08 4.69
C ALA A 173 27.33 -9.77 5.60
N TRP A 174 27.59 -9.35 6.85
CA TRP A 174 26.53 -8.95 7.77
C TRP A 174 25.82 -7.67 7.32
N ALA A 175 26.55 -6.70 6.76
CA ALA A 175 25.94 -5.52 6.17
C ALA A 175 25.00 -5.88 5.01
N GLY A 176 25.42 -6.79 4.14
CA GLY A 176 24.60 -7.33 3.05
C GLY A 176 23.33 -8.01 3.56
N ALA A 177 23.46 -8.95 4.51
CA ALA A 177 22.33 -9.66 5.10
C ALA A 177 21.33 -8.71 5.78
N LEU A 178 21.79 -7.70 6.53
CA LEU A 178 20.93 -6.72 7.18
C LEU A 178 20.20 -5.82 6.16
N ILE A 179 20.86 -5.41 5.07
CA ILE A 179 20.21 -4.69 3.97
C ILE A 179 19.13 -5.54 3.31
N ALA A 180 19.39 -6.84 3.12
CA ALA A 180 18.39 -7.77 2.58
C ALA A 180 17.15 -7.89 3.49
N ILE A 181 17.35 -8.05 4.80
CA ILE A 181 16.24 -8.06 5.78
C ILE A 181 15.46 -6.74 5.72
N ALA A 182 16.16 -5.60 5.70
CA ALA A 182 15.51 -4.29 5.57
C ALA A 182 14.70 -4.16 4.27
N ALA A 183 15.22 -4.68 3.15
CA ALA A 183 14.56 -4.67 1.85
C ALA A 183 13.31 -5.58 1.79
N MET A 184 13.32 -6.70 2.52
CA MET A 184 12.15 -7.57 2.67
C MET A 184 11.06 -6.92 3.53
N THR A 185 11.44 -6.17 4.56
CA THR A 185 10.49 -5.41 5.41
C THR A 185 9.87 -4.24 4.64
N LYS A 186 10.65 -3.50 3.85
CA LYS A 186 10.18 -2.43 2.99
C LYS A 186 11.09 -2.36 1.78
N VAL A 187 10.57 -2.21 0.56
CA VAL A 187 11.35 -2.43 -0.68
C VAL A 187 12.52 -1.46 -0.89
N PHE A 188 12.43 -0.19 -0.49
CA PHE A 188 13.40 0.85 -0.89
C PHE A 188 14.89 0.60 -0.52
N PRO A 189 15.27 -0.07 0.59
CA PRO A 189 16.66 -0.42 0.89
C PRO A 189 17.32 -1.35 -0.14
N VAL A 190 16.56 -1.99 -1.03
CA VAL A 190 17.14 -2.80 -2.13
C VAL A 190 18.12 -2.01 -3.00
N ILE A 191 17.98 -0.68 -3.05
CA ILE A 191 18.91 0.19 -3.78
C ILE A 191 20.36 0.09 -3.27
N PHE A 192 20.57 -0.32 -2.02
CA PHE A 192 21.91 -0.51 -1.45
C PHE A 192 22.66 -1.69 -2.10
N LEU A 193 21.97 -2.58 -2.82
CA LEU A 193 22.66 -3.56 -3.67
C LEU A 193 23.47 -2.87 -4.77
N LEU A 194 22.95 -1.77 -5.36
CA LEU A 194 23.70 -0.94 -6.31
C LEU A 194 24.91 -0.28 -5.65
N TYR A 195 24.81 0.09 -4.37
CA TYR A 195 25.95 0.58 -3.60
C TYR A 195 27.05 -0.51 -3.48
N PHE A 196 26.71 -1.75 -3.17
CA PHE A 196 27.69 -2.85 -3.10
C PHE A 196 28.32 -3.17 -4.46
N ILE A 197 27.52 -3.17 -5.53
CA ILE A 197 28.04 -3.31 -6.91
C ILE A 197 28.99 -2.16 -7.25
N ARG A 198 28.63 -0.92 -6.92
CA ARG A 198 29.46 0.28 -7.14
C ARG A 198 30.79 0.21 -6.41
N LYS A 199 30.80 -0.34 -5.19
CA LYS A 199 31.99 -0.58 -4.36
C LYS A 199 32.74 -1.87 -4.72
N ARG A 200 32.21 -2.69 -5.64
CA ARG A 200 32.72 -4.03 -5.96
C ARG A 200 32.84 -4.94 -4.73
N ASP A 201 31.91 -4.80 -3.80
CA ASP A 201 31.84 -5.60 -2.59
C ASP A 201 30.97 -6.83 -2.82
N TRP A 202 31.57 -7.83 -3.48
CA TRP A 202 30.87 -9.06 -3.85
C TRP A 202 30.50 -9.91 -2.63
N ARG A 203 31.19 -9.73 -1.50
CA ARG A 203 30.88 -10.43 -0.25
C ARG A 203 29.58 -9.91 0.36
N ALA A 204 29.42 -8.58 0.45
CA ALA A 204 28.16 -7.98 0.86
C ALA A 204 27.03 -8.30 -0.12
N LEU A 205 27.29 -8.20 -1.43
CA LEU A 205 26.28 -8.50 -2.45
C LEU A 205 25.81 -9.97 -2.40
N GLY A 206 26.75 -10.92 -2.34
CA GLY A 206 26.43 -12.34 -2.25
C GLY A 206 25.62 -12.67 -1.01
N ALA A 207 26.03 -12.14 0.16
CA ALA A 207 25.27 -12.32 1.40
C ALA A 207 23.86 -11.72 1.30
N ALA A 208 23.72 -10.53 0.70
CA ALA A 208 22.42 -9.89 0.52
C ALA A 208 21.50 -10.73 -0.38
N LEU A 209 21.99 -11.22 -1.52
CA LEU A 209 21.21 -12.06 -2.44
C LEU A 209 20.79 -13.38 -1.79
N THR A 210 21.70 -14.04 -1.06
CA THR A 210 21.37 -15.26 -0.31
C THR A 210 20.32 -15.00 0.76
N THR A 211 20.46 -13.92 1.54
CA THR A 211 19.48 -13.57 2.58
C THR A 211 18.13 -13.17 1.98
N LEU A 212 18.09 -12.45 0.85
CA LEU A 212 16.84 -12.16 0.14
C LEU A 212 16.12 -13.44 -0.28
N CYS A 213 16.85 -14.41 -0.82
CA CYS A 213 16.30 -15.71 -1.21
C CYS A 213 15.75 -16.46 0.01
N VAL A 214 16.53 -16.57 1.09
CA VAL A 214 16.12 -17.27 2.33
C VAL A 214 14.90 -16.60 2.96
N CYS A 215 14.90 -15.28 3.10
CA CYS A 215 13.76 -14.54 3.65
C CYS A 215 12.52 -14.65 2.75
N GLY A 216 12.69 -14.65 1.44
CA GLY A 216 11.61 -14.86 0.48
C GLY A 216 10.99 -16.25 0.61
N LEU A 217 11.81 -17.30 0.65
CA LEU A 217 11.36 -18.68 0.84
C LEU A 217 10.68 -18.87 2.20
N LEU A 218 11.24 -18.29 3.27
CA LEU A 218 10.62 -18.30 4.59
C LEU A 218 9.24 -17.62 4.56
N SER A 219 9.14 -16.44 3.94
CA SER A 219 7.88 -15.72 3.79
C SER A 219 6.84 -16.57 3.05
N VAL A 220 7.20 -17.16 1.90
CA VAL A 220 6.31 -18.02 1.11
C VAL A 220 5.90 -19.27 1.90
N SER A 221 6.81 -19.88 2.67
CA SER A 221 6.47 -21.05 3.50
C SER A 221 5.49 -20.73 4.64
N ILE A 222 5.46 -19.48 5.10
CA ILE A 222 4.60 -19.06 6.22
C ILE A 222 3.24 -18.57 5.72
N PHE A 223 3.20 -17.74 4.66
CA PHE A 223 1.97 -17.09 4.19
C PHE A 223 1.38 -17.67 2.90
N GLY A 224 2.01 -18.67 2.30
CA GLY A 224 1.58 -19.23 1.01
C GLY A 224 2.10 -18.44 -0.20
N TRP A 225 1.94 -18.99 -1.39
CA TRP A 225 2.42 -18.39 -2.65
C TRP A 225 1.43 -17.36 -3.20
N SER A 226 0.13 -17.60 -3.04
CA SER A 226 -0.97 -16.77 -3.54
C SER A 226 -0.83 -15.29 -3.16
N ILE A 227 -0.62 -14.98 -1.88
CA ILE A 227 -0.43 -13.60 -1.40
C ILE A 227 0.82 -12.94 -1.97
N HIS A 228 1.92 -13.70 -2.13
CA HIS A 228 3.18 -13.19 -2.68
C HIS A 228 3.05 -12.92 -4.18
N ARG A 229 2.33 -13.79 -4.90
CA ARG A 229 2.01 -13.61 -6.31
C ARG A 229 1.22 -12.31 -6.50
N THR A 230 0.17 -12.08 -5.72
CA THR A 230 -0.63 -10.84 -5.76
C THR A 230 0.21 -9.62 -5.40
N TYR A 231 1.09 -9.72 -4.40
CA TYR A 231 2.00 -8.63 -4.06
C TYR A 231 2.96 -8.28 -5.21
N LEU A 232 3.58 -9.28 -5.84
CA LEU A 232 4.58 -9.08 -6.90
C LEU A 232 3.97 -8.62 -8.23
N GLN A 233 2.81 -9.18 -8.60
CA GLN A 233 2.16 -8.94 -9.89
C GLN A 233 1.26 -7.71 -9.88
N THR A 234 0.66 -7.38 -8.72
CA THR A 234 -0.32 -6.29 -8.60
C THR A 234 0.19 -5.19 -7.66
N VAL A 235 0.37 -5.48 -6.37
CA VAL A 235 0.61 -4.42 -5.36
C VAL A 235 1.91 -3.65 -5.62
N LEU A 236 3.01 -4.34 -5.94
CA LEU A 236 4.33 -3.73 -6.13
C LEU A 236 4.37 -2.81 -7.36
N PRO A 237 3.93 -3.21 -8.57
CA PRO A 237 3.85 -2.31 -9.72
C PRO A 237 3.07 -1.02 -9.44
N TRP A 238 1.89 -1.13 -8.80
CA TRP A 238 1.06 0.02 -8.43
C TRP A 238 1.77 0.91 -7.38
N THR A 239 2.47 0.30 -6.41
CA THR A 239 3.24 1.03 -5.39
C THR A 239 4.37 1.84 -6.03
N LEU A 240 5.08 1.26 -7.00
CA LEU A 240 6.19 1.91 -7.69
C LEU A 240 5.75 3.09 -8.57
N ARG A 241 4.48 3.12 -9.01
CA ARG A 241 3.88 4.27 -9.70
C ARG A 241 3.30 5.31 -8.73
N GLY A 242 3.00 4.91 -7.50
CA GLY A 242 2.37 5.76 -6.49
C GLY A 242 0.85 5.75 -6.57
N GLU A 243 0.30 4.66 -7.07
CA GLU A 243 -1.13 4.49 -7.34
C GLU A 243 -1.77 3.47 -6.37
N THR A 244 -1.08 3.03 -5.30
CA THR A 244 -1.70 2.13 -4.31
C THR A 244 -2.65 2.83 -3.35
N LEU A 245 -2.44 4.12 -3.14
CA LEU A 245 -3.32 5.01 -2.38
C LEU A 245 -3.69 6.19 -3.29
N PRO A 246 -4.77 6.95 -3.00
CA PRO A 246 -5.24 8.01 -3.89
C PRO A 246 -4.10 8.96 -4.32
N PRO A 247 -3.74 8.98 -5.62
CA PRO A 247 -2.48 9.58 -6.07
C PRO A 247 -2.53 11.11 -6.13
N TYR A 248 -3.70 11.73 -5.96
CA TYR A 248 -3.87 13.18 -6.09
C TYR A 248 -3.66 13.96 -4.77
N ILE A 249 -3.46 13.25 -3.66
CA ILE A 249 -3.42 13.86 -2.32
C ILE A 249 -2.03 14.45 -2.02
N LEU A 250 -1.95 15.78 -1.94
CA LEU A 250 -0.70 16.51 -1.69
C LEU A 250 -0.13 16.36 -0.27
N THR A 251 -0.93 15.89 0.70
CA THR A 251 -0.48 15.67 2.09
C THR A 251 0.68 14.67 2.17
N GLY A 252 0.74 13.72 1.23
CA GLY A 252 1.86 12.78 1.07
C GLY A 252 3.17 13.47 0.68
N SER A 253 3.14 14.68 0.11
CA SER A 253 4.33 15.46 -0.30
C SER A 253 5.32 14.63 -1.13
N SER A 254 4.82 13.88 -2.10
CA SER A 254 5.63 13.08 -3.02
C SER A 254 5.67 13.70 -4.41
N LEU A 255 6.72 13.38 -5.16
CA LEU A 255 6.82 13.80 -6.55
C LEU A 255 5.70 13.18 -7.40
N SER A 256 5.36 11.90 -7.15
CA SER A 256 4.28 11.23 -7.87
C SER A 256 2.95 11.97 -7.65
N ALA A 257 2.61 12.30 -6.39
CA ALA A 257 1.35 12.96 -6.11
C ALA A 257 1.25 14.37 -6.68
N LEU A 258 2.36 15.13 -6.63
CA LEU A 258 2.43 16.44 -7.28
C LEU A 258 2.18 16.35 -8.79
N LEU A 259 2.81 15.37 -9.46
CA LEU A 259 2.67 15.22 -10.91
C LEU A 259 1.29 14.74 -11.33
N HIS A 260 0.68 13.82 -10.60
CA HIS A 260 -0.72 13.44 -10.81
C HIS A 260 -1.64 14.64 -10.64
N ARG A 261 -1.45 15.42 -9.56
CA ARG A 261 -2.25 16.62 -9.29
C ARG A 261 -2.13 17.67 -10.40
N LEU A 262 -0.92 17.88 -10.94
CA LEU A 262 -0.68 18.87 -11.99
C LEU A 262 -1.16 18.42 -13.37
N PHE A 263 -1.02 17.13 -13.69
CA PHE A 263 -1.05 16.66 -15.07
C PHE A 263 -2.11 15.61 -15.41
N VAL A 264 -2.79 15.03 -14.43
CA VAL A 264 -3.75 13.93 -14.66
C VAL A 264 -5.13 14.37 -14.21
N TYR A 265 -6.08 14.43 -15.15
CA TYR A 265 -7.48 14.68 -14.84
C TYR A 265 -8.12 13.44 -14.21
N GLU A 266 -8.91 13.62 -13.15
CA GLU A 266 -9.81 12.59 -12.61
C GLU A 266 -11.12 13.28 -12.18
N PRO A 267 -12.30 12.84 -12.65
CA PRO A 267 -13.55 13.60 -12.49
C PRO A 267 -13.94 13.97 -11.05
N GLN A 268 -13.58 13.16 -10.06
CA GLN A 268 -13.94 13.32 -8.65
C GLN A 268 -12.77 13.87 -7.82
N TRP A 269 -11.56 13.33 -8.01
CA TRP A 269 -10.38 13.56 -7.18
C TRP A 269 -9.46 14.65 -7.71
N ASN A 270 -9.49 14.92 -9.02
CA ASN A 270 -8.69 15.99 -9.63
C ASN A 270 -9.37 16.57 -10.88
N PRO A 271 -10.52 17.25 -10.74
CA PRO A 271 -11.29 17.76 -11.88
C PRO A 271 -10.62 18.93 -12.60
N HIS A 272 -9.66 19.60 -11.95
CA HIS A 272 -9.02 20.83 -12.45
C HIS A 272 -7.49 20.75 -12.36
N PRO A 273 -6.82 19.83 -13.09
CA PRO A 273 -5.37 19.84 -13.20
C PRO A 273 -4.89 21.13 -13.89
N TRP A 274 -3.60 21.46 -13.77
CA TRP A 274 -3.03 22.59 -14.49
C TRP A 274 -3.09 22.37 -16.01
N HIS A 275 -2.73 21.17 -16.48
CA HIS A 275 -2.87 20.73 -17.86
C HIS A 275 -3.12 19.23 -17.89
N ASN A 276 -4.13 18.73 -18.61
CA ASN A 276 -4.34 17.28 -18.74
C ASN A 276 -3.33 16.68 -19.74
N ALA A 277 -2.21 16.17 -19.24
CA ALA A 277 -1.12 15.57 -19.99
C ALA A 277 -0.50 14.37 -19.23
N PRO A 278 -1.22 13.25 -19.11
CA PRO A 278 -0.78 12.10 -18.30
C PRO A 278 0.56 11.50 -18.75
N MET A 279 0.86 11.55 -20.06
CA MET A 279 2.17 11.17 -20.59
C MET A 279 3.30 12.03 -20.03
N ALA A 280 3.08 13.34 -19.89
CA ALA A 280 4.08 14.25 -19.34
C ALA A 280 4.34 13.94 -17.85
N ALA A 281 3.29 13.61 -17.08
CA ALA A 281 3.42 13.18 -15.69
C ALA A 281 4.36 11.97 -15.56
N SER A 282 4.15 10.95 -16.39
CA SER A 282 4.95 9.72 -16.37
C SER A 282 6.41 9.94 -16.78
N ILE A 283 6.63 10.70 -17.86
CA ILE A 283 7.97 11.04 -18.35
C ILE A 283 8.73 11.86 -17.30
N LEU A 284 8.13 12.95 -16.84
CA LEU A 284 8.78 13.86 -15.89
C LEU A 284 9.05 13.18 -14.55
N GLY A 285 8.10 12.37 -14.06
CA GLY A 285 8.26 11.60 -12.83
C GLY A 285 9.46 10.66 -12.89
N THR A 286 9.56 9.87 -13.97
CA THR A 286 10.67 8.93 -14.16
C THR A 286 12.00 9.66 -14.29
N VAL A 287 12.07 10.72 -15.10
CA VAL A 287 13.30 11.50 -15.30
C VAL A 287 13.78 12.13 -14.00
N LEU A 288 12.91 12.80 -13.26
CA LEU A 288 13.26 13.47 -12.01
C LEU A 288 13.71 12.47 -10.92
N GLN A 289 13.00 11.34 -10.76
CA GLN A 289 13.42 10.29 -9.83
C GLN A 289 14.79 9.72 -10.20
N MET A 290 15.01 9.43 -11.49
CA MET A 290 16.29 8.91 -11.98
C MET A 290 17.43 9.91 -11.82
N LEU A 291 17.19 11.21 -12.01
CA LEU A 291 18.19 12.25 -11.76
C LEU A 291 18.62 12.30 -10.29
N LEU A 292 17.67 12.18 -9.35
CA LEU A 292 17.98 12.13 -7.92
C LEU A 292 18.78 10.88 -7.55
N VAL A 293 18.34 9.70 -8.02
CA VAL A 293 19.06 8.43 -7.82
C VAL A 293 20.47 8.48 -8.42
N ALA A 294 20.60 9.02 -9.63
CA ALA A 294 21.89 9.22 -10.28
C ALA A 294 22.79 10.15 -9.48
N ALA A 295 22.26 11.25 -8.93
CA ALA A 295 23.03 12.19 -8.12
C ALA A 295 23.65 11.51 -6.89
N ALA A 296 22.90 10.63 -6.20
CA ALA A 296 23.42 9.85 -5.09
C ALA A 296 24.45 8.80 -5.54
N LEU A 297 24.12 7.99 -6.55
CA LEU A 297 24.98 6.89 -7.00
C LEU A 297 26.32 7.37 -7.59
N LEU A 298 26.30 8.47 -8.36
CA LEU A 298 27.49 9.06 -8.96
C LEU A 298 28.34 9.87 -7.96
N ALA A 299 27.76 10.25 -6.81
CA ALA A 299 28.49 10.84 -5.70
C ALA A 299 29.30 9.81 -4.89
N ILE A 300 28.93 8.52 -4.93
CA ILE A 300 29.64 7.43 -4.25
C ILE A 300 31.07 7.27 -4.82
N ARG A 301 32.06 7.14 -3.94
CA ARG A 301 33.47 6.94 -4.35
C ARG A 301 33.69 5.53 -4.88
N SER A 302 34.46 5.40 -5.97
CA SER A 302 34.77 4.12 -6.61
C SER A 302 35.84 3.27 -5.90
N GLY A 303 36.24 3.63 -4.67
CA GLY A 303 37.23 2.88 -3.89
C GLY A 303 36.62 1.60 -3.31
N GLY A 304 37.30 0.47 -3.51
CA GLY A 304 36.84 -0.86 -3.10
C GLY A 304 36.89 -1.10 -1.59
N GLU A 305 36.46 -2.29 -1.17
CA GLU A 305 36.36 -2.69 0.25
C GLU A 305 37.66 -2.48 1.04
N GLN A 306 38.84 -2.56 0.41
CA GLN A 306 40.13 -2.42 1.09
C GLN A 306 40.52 -0.95 1.39
N ASP A 307 39.89 0.03 0.75
CA ASP A 307 40.24 1.45 0.92
C ASP A 307 39.69 2.02 2.25
N VAL A 308 40.60 2.43 3.13
CA VAL A 308 40.27 3.01 4.45
C VAL A 308 39.59 4.38 4.30
N ALA A 309 39.98 5.17 3.30
CA ALA A 309 39.39 6.48 3.03
C ALA A 309 38.00 6.37 2.39
N SER A 310 37.73 5.27 1.67
CA SER A 310 36.38 4.94 1.18
C SER A 310 35.45 4.60 2.34
N ARG A 311 35.92 3.79 3.31
CA ARG A 311 35.11 3.33 4.45
C ARG A 311 34.80 4.39 5.49
N SER A 312 35.70 5.35 5.72
CA SER A 312 35.42 6.47 6.62
C SER A 312 34.29 7.37 6.11
N HIS A 313 34.05 7.39 4.79
CA HIS A 313 32.97 8.15 4.15
C HIS A 313 31.65 7.38 4.02
N ALA A 314 31.61 6.07 4.31
CA ALA A 314 30.43 5.24 4.13
C ALA A 314 29.15 5.80 4.78
N PRO A 315 29.16 6.35 6.02
CA PRO A 315 27.95 6.93 6.61
C PRO A 315 27.34 8.05 5.77
N LEU A 316 28.16 8.88 5.11
CA LEU A 316 27.67 9.98 4.27
C LEU A 316 27.13 9.47 2.93
N GLU A 317 27.80 8.48 2.32
CA GLU A 317 27.35 7.85 1.08
C GLU A 317 26.00 7.12 1.30
N TRP A 318 25.88 6.37 2.40
CA TRP A 318 24.64 5.71 2.81
C TRP A 318 23.55 6.74 3.13
N SER A 319 23.91 7.85 3.79
CA SER A 319 22.97 8.92 4.08
C SER A 319 22.46 9.60 2.81
N ALA A 320 23.33 9.85 1.82
CA ALA A 320 22.92 10.41 0.54
C ALA A 320 21.94 9.49 -0.20
N LEU A 321 22.23 8.20 -0.24
CA LEU A 321 21.36 7.20 -0.86
C LEU A 321 20.01 7.09 -0.13
N LEU A 322 20.03 7.06 1.21
CA LEU A 322 18.82 7.01 2.03
C LEU A 322 17.95 8.27 1.89
N CYS A 323 18.55 9.46 1.83
CA CYS A 323 17.79 10.69 1.61
C CYS A 323 17.12 10.69 0.24
N VAL A 324 17.85 10.27 -0.80
CA VAL A 324 17.31 10.20 -2.17
C VAL A 324 16.21 9.15 -2.31
N THR A 325 16.32 7.98 -1.67
CA THR A 325 15.23 7.00 -1.71
C THR A 325 13.98 7.52 -1.01
N LEU A 326 14.13 8.25 0.09
CA LEU A 326 12.99 8.89 0.74
C LEU A 326 12.39 10.02 -0.12
N ALA A 327 13.22 10.79 -0.82
CA ALA A 327 12.78 11.84 -1.74
C ALA A 327 12.06 11.30 -2.98
N THR A 328 12.45 10.12 -3.44
CA THR A 328 11.86 9.43 -4.61
C THR A 328 10.73 8.48 -4.25
N SER A 329 10.46 8.28 -2.95
CA SER A 329 9.34 7.49 -2.46
C SER A 329 8.02 8.04 -3.01
N THR A 330 7.19 7.16 -3.53
CA THR A 330 5.91 7.50 -4.17
C THR A 330 4.80 7.83 -3.18
N SER A 331 4.82 7.21 -2.00
CA SER A 331 3.86 7.44 -0.91
C SER A 331 4.57 7.54 0.45
N PRO A 332 5.37 8.59 0.69
CA PRO A 332 6.01 8.79 1.97
C PRO A 332 5.00 9.28 3.02
N ALA A 333 5.12 8.77 4.24
CA ALA A 333 4.36 9.25 5.38
C ALA A 333 5.28 9.92 6.40
N SER A 334 4.71 10.68 7.34
CA SER A 334 5.47 11.48 8.30
C SER A 334 6.45 10.65 9.15
N TYR A 335 6.09 9.41 9.48
CA TYR A 335 6.94 8.53 10.29
C TYR A 335 8.15 7.99 9.52
N ASN A 336 8.14 7.94 8.18
CA ASN A 336 9.27 7.49 7.36
C ASN A 336 10.53 8.33 7.64
N PHE A 337 10.36 9.60 7.96
CA PHE A 337 11.47 10.55 8.11
C PHE A 337 12.25 10.41 9.42
N ILE A 338 11.88 9.48 10.32
CA ILE A 338 12.76 9.09 11.43
C ILE A 338 14.09 8.52 10.91
N LEU A 339 14.07 7.93 9.72
CA LEU A 339 15.25 7.44 9.02
C LEU A 339 16.29 8.53 8.72
N LEU A 340 15.87 9.80 8.68
CA LEU A 340 16.78 10.94 8.49
C LEU A 340 17.67 11.24 9.70
N LEU A 341 17.47 10.55 10.84
CA LEU A 341 18.32 10.68 12.02
C LEU A 341 19.78 10.31 11.72
N LEU A 342 20.04 9.28 10.92
CA LEU A 342 21.38 8.92 10.48
C LEU A 342 22.00 10.03 9.58
N PRO A 343 21.34 10.46 8.48
CA PRO A 343 21.82 11.57 7.66
C PRO A 343 22.16 12.87 8.38
N VAL A 344 21.28 13.36 9.27
CA VAL A 344 21.53 14.62 9.98
C VAL A 344 22.74 14.51 10.90
N LEU A 345 22.89 13.39 11.62
CA LEU A 345 24.03 13.16 12.51
C LEU A 345 25.34 12.96 11.73
N ALA A 346 25.32 12.24 10.61
CA ALA A 346 26.49 12.04 9.76
C ALA A 346 26.98 13.38 9.15
N LEU A 347 26.04 14.23 8.70
CA LEU A 347 26.37 15.54 8.16
C LEU A 347 26.92 16.49 9.23
N CYS A 348 26.33 16.50 10.43
CA CYS A 348 26.83 17.24 11.59
C CYS A 348 28.24 16.80 11.97
N ALA A 349 28.50 15.49 12.06
CA ALA A 349 29.82 14.95 12.40
C ALA A 349 30.92 15.45 11.46
N MET A 350 30.65 15.55 10.16
CA MET A 350 31.62 16.02 9.18
C MET A 350 31.78 17.54 9.19
N THR A 351 30.68 18.30 9.32
CA THR A 351 30.68 19.74 9.03
C THR A 351 30.80 20.62 10.26
N GLN A 352 30.42 20.14 11.45
CA GLN A 352 30.30 20.99 12.64
C GLN A 352 31.58 21.75 13.02
N LYS A 353 32.76 21.14 12.84
CA LYS A 353 34.04 21.80 13.17
C LYS A 353 34.53 22.79 12.10
N ARG A 354 34.26 22.52 10.82
CA ARG A 354 34.80 23.31 9.68
C ARG A 354 33.82 24.29 9.08
N ARG A 355 32.52 23.95 9.11
CA ARG A 355 31.40 24.69 8.50
C ARG A 355 30.14 24.53 9.37
N PRO A 356 30.10 25.16 10.56
CA PRO A 356 29.00 24.99 11.51
C PRO A 356 27.64 25.42 10.96
N GLN A 357 27.61 26.35 10.00
CA GLN A 357 26.40 26.78 9.30
C GLN A 357 25.71 25.62 8.56
N ILE A 358 26.48 24.69 7.97
CA ILE A 358 25.92 23.53 7.27
C ILE A 358 25.32 22.53 8.27
N ALA A 359 25.97 22.33 9.42
CA ALA A 359 25.44 21.48 10.49
C ALA A 359 24.13 22.06 11.06
N LEU A 360 24.08 23.38 11.28
CA LEU A 360 22.86 24.05 11.74
C LEU A 360 21.74 23.95 10.70
N ALA A 361 22.05 24.20 9.41
CA ALA A 361 21.09 24.04 8.33
C ALA A 361 20.57 22.61 8.21
N ALA A 362 21.43 21.60 8.43
CA ALA A 362 21.02 20.19 8.44
C ALA A 362 20.00 19.88 9.55
N VAL A 363 20.24 20.39 10.76
CA VAL A 363 19.32 20.24 11.90
C VAL A 363 18.01 20.98 11.63
N ALA A 364 18.07 22.20 11.10
CA ALA A 364 16.88 22.98 10.74
C ALA A 364 16.04 22.27 9.66
N LEU A 365 16.68 21.75 8.61
CA LEU A 365 16.02 20.98 7.56
C LEU A 365 15.39 19.69 8.10
N TYR A 366 16.07 18.97 9.00
CA TYR A 366 15.51 17.77 9.63
C TYR A 366 14.17 18.05 10.34
N PHE A 367 14.12 19.10 11.16
CA PHE A 367 12.89 19.49 11.85
C PHE A 367 11.85 20.06 10.88
N ALA A 368 12.26 20.83 9.87
CA ALA A 368 11.35 21.38 8.87
C ALA A 368 10.70 20.28 8.00
N ILE A 369 11.46 19.25 7.59
CA ILE A 369 10.91 18.08 6.88
C ILE A 369 9.90 17.34 7.77
N GLY A 370 10.25 17.15 9.05
CA GLY A 370 9.38 16.52 10.04
C GLY A 370 8.16 17.36 10.46
N TYR A 371 8.10 18.65 10.10
CA TYR A 371 7.05 19.54 10.58
C TYR A 371 5.65 19.07 10.15
N PRO A 372 4.68 19.00 11.09
CA PRO A 372 3.35 18.46 10.80
C PRO A 372 2.44 19.42 10.05
N ASN A 373 2.53 20.72 10.32
CA ASN A 373 1.49 21.67 9.94
C ASN A 373 1.83 22.41 8.63
N TRP A 374 2.47 21.72 7.70
CA TRP A 374 2.61 22.27 6.34
C TRP A 374 1.21 22.42 5.74
N ASN A 375 0.92 23.60 5.19
CA ASN A 375 -0.34 23.84 4.49
C ASN A 375 -0.37 22.99 3.20
N THR A 376 -1.04 21.86 3.29
CA THR A 376 -1.24 20.89 2.21
C THR A 376 -2.70 20.86 1.78
N SER A 377 -3.41 21.99 1.97
CA SER A 377 -4.81 22.15 1.55
C SER A 377 -5.01 21.73 0.10
N ASP A 378 -6.21 21.21 -0.16
CA ASP A 378 -6.61 20.71 -1.46
C ASP A 378 -6.64 21.88 -2.46
N THR A 379 -5.55 22.04 -3.19
CA THR A 379 -5.32 23.13 -4.14
C THR A 379 -5.15 22.55 -5.54
N SER A 380 -5.62 23.28 -6.53
CA SER A 380 -5.61 22.88 -7.93
C SER A 380 -4.67 23.76 -8.74
N GLY A 381 -4.36 23.33 -9.97
CA GLY A 381 -3.47 24.05 -10.86
C GLY A 381 -2.02 24.17 -10.36
N LEU A 382 -1.29 25.15 -10.91
CA LEU A 382 0.15 25.32 -10.68
C LEU A 382 0.50 25.64 -9.21
N HIS A 383 -0.46 26.16 -8.44
CA HIS A 383 -0.28 26.46 -7.02
C HIS A 383 0.06 25.21 -6.18
N ALA A 384 -0.34 24.01 -6.62
CA ALA A 384 -0.01 22.74 -5.97
C ALA A 384 1.50 22.57 -5.69
N VAL A 385 2.37 23.17 -6.52
CA VAL A 385 3.83 23.18 -6.34
C VAL A 385 4.25 23.80 -5.00
N LEU A 386 3.53 24.80 -4.51
CA LEU A 386 3.82 25.48 -3.24
C LEU A 386 3.26 24.72 -2.03
N HIS A 387 2.32 23.81 -2.25
CA HIS A 387 1.64 23.02 -1.21
C HIS A 387 2.30 21.68 -0.91
N VAL A 388 3.52 21.44 -1.42
CA VAL A 388 4.37 20.29 -1.07
C VAL A 388 5.74 20.71 -0.51
N PRO A 389 5.82 21.63 0.47
CA PRO A 389 7.09 22.17 0.97
C PRO A 389 8.03 21.09 1.50
N ARG A 390 7.49 20.05 2.13
CA ARG A 390 8.28 18.91 2.63
C ARG A 390 9.09 18.23 1.52
N LEU A 391 8.53 18.09 0.31
CA LEU A 391 9.21 17.49 -0.84
C LEU A 391 10.45 18.32 -1.21
N TRP A 392 10.30 19.62 -1.34
CA TRP A 392 11.39 20.53 -1.71
C TRP A 392 12.50 20.56 -0.67
N LEU A 393 12.13 20.59 0.62
CA LEU A 393 13.08 20.52 1.74
C LEU A 393 13.85 19.20 1.74
N LEU A 394 13.18 18.09 1.45
CA LEU A 394 13.79 16.77 1.37
C LEU A 394 14.71 16.62 0.15
N ILE A 395 14.34 17.16 -1.00
CA ILE A 395 15.21 17.23 -2.19
C ILE A 395 16.45 18.08 -1.87
N LEU A 396 16.27 19.26 -1.27
CA LEU A 396 17.37 20.12 -0.86
C LEU A 396 18.32 19.40 0.11
N PHE A 397 17.77 18.75 1.14
CA PHE A 397 18.56 17.96 2.09
C PHE A 397 19.32 16.81 1.42
N SER A 398 18.68 16.13 0.48
CA SER A 398 19.30 15.06 -0.33
C SER A 398 20.48 15.58 -1.16
N LEU A 399 20.33 16.74 -1.81
CA LEU A 399 21.40 17.37 -2.59
C LEU A 399 22.59 17.78 -1.71
N ILE A 400 22.32 18.29 -0.49
CA ILE A 400 23.37 18.60 0.50
C ILE A 400 24.12 17.33 0.90
N CYS A 401 23.40 16.23 1.18
CA CYS A 401 24.01 14.94 1.49
C CYS A 401 24.85 14.39 0.31
N CYS A 402 24.36 14.48 -0.92
CA CYS A 402 25.11 14.07 -2.11
C CYS A 402 26.40 14.88 -2.29
N ARG A 403 26.33 16.21 -2.10
CA ARG A 403 27.50 17.09 -2.15
C ARG A 403 28.50 16.76 -1.04
N ALA A 404 28.02 16.50 0.17
CA ALA A 404 28.84 16.08 1.31
C ALA A 404 29.55 14.74 1.04
N ALA A 405 28.86 13.76 0.45
CA ALA A 405 29.42 12.47 0.07
C ALA A 405 30.49 12.60 -1.03
N ALA A 406 30.23 13.43 -2.06
CA ALA A 406 31.15 13.65 -3.18
C ALA A 406 32.49 14.32 -2.77
N GLY A 407 32.47 15.13 -1.70
CA GLY A 407 33.64 15.83 -1.18
C GLY A 407 33.93 17.16 -1.87
N ILE A 408 35.21 17.45 -2.14
CA ILE A 408 35.70 18.82 -2.44
C ILE A 408 35.18 19.36 -3.78
N SER A 409 35.07 18.52 -4.83
CA SER A 409 34.51 18.94 -6.12
C SER A 409 33.48 17.93 -6.64
N LEU A 410 32.20 18.29 -6.51
CA LEU A 410 31.07 17.51 -7.06
C LEU A 410 31.20 17.37 -8.58
N ARG A 411 31.56 18.45 -9.28
CA ARG A 411 31.73 18.42 -10.74
C ARG A 411 32.84 17.46 -11.15
N ALA A 412 34.01 17.54 -10.53
CA ALA A 412 35.10 16.62 -10.82
C ALA A 412 34.73 15.16 -10.49
N ARG A 413 33.90 14.96 -9.46
CA ARG A 413 33.39 13.63 -9.11
C ARG A 413 32.44 13.09 -10.17
N LEU A 414 31.41 13.86 -10.54
CA LEU A 414 30.38 13.44 -11.50
C LEU A 414 30.98 13.08 -12.86
N TRP A 415 31.93 13.89 -13.35
CA TRP A 415 32.59 13.71 -14.64
C TRP A 415 33.82 12.78 -14.61
N HIS A 416 34.06 12.10 -13.49
CA HIS A 416 35.15 11.14 -13.40
C HIS A 416 34.92 9.95 -14.35
N ARG A 417 35.96 9.46 -15.05
CA ARG A 417 35.81 8.40 -16.07
C ARG A 417 35.12 7.13 -15.56
N SER A 418 35.29 6.80 -14.26
CA SER A 418 34.63 5.65 -13.64
C SER A 418 33.10 5.78 -13.50
N ASN A 419 32.53 6.96 -13.74
CA ASN A 419 31.09 7.23 -13.70
C ASN A 419 30.41 7.06 -15.07
N ILE A 420 31.15 7.07 -16.18
CA ILE A 420 30.59 6.95 -17.54
C ILE A 420 29.72 5.69 -17.72
N PRO A 421 30.15 4.47 -17.34
CA PRO A 421 29.30 3.28 -17.51
C PRO A 421 28.05 3.34 -16.62
N TRP A 422 28.16 3.92 -15.41
CA TRP A 422 27.02 4.10 -14.51
C TRP A 422 26.00 5.11 -15.05
N ALA A 423 26.47 6.26 -15.53
CA ALA A 423 25.61 7.26 -16.14
C ALA A 423 24.89 6.69 -17.37
N SER A 424 25.61 5.93 -18.21
CA SER A 424 25.03 5.29 -19.40
C SER A 424 23.95 4.27 -19.02
N ALA A 425 24.21 3.40 -18.04
CA ALA A 425 23.24 2.43 -17.54
C ALA A 425 22.00 3.11 -16.94
N LEU A 426 22.18 4.19 -16.17
CA LEU A 426 21.08 4.95 -15.58
C LEU A 426 20.23 5.67 -16.65
N VAL A 427 20.84 6.17 -17.73
CA VAL A 427 20.11 6.74 -18.86
C VAL A 427 19.28 5.67 -19.58
N LEU A 428 19.86 4.50 -19.83
CA LEU A 428 19.11 3.38 -20.44
C LEU A 428 17.93 2.93 -19.56
N LEU A 429 18.13 2.84 -18.25
CA LEU A 429 17.06 2.55 -17.29
C LEU A 429 15.97 3.63 -17.30
N ALA A 430 16.35 4.92 -17.36
CA ALA A 430 15.40 6.01 -17.47
C ALA A 430 14.60 5.95 -18.77
N LEU A 431 15.24 5.65 -19.91
CA LEU A 431 14.56 5.46 -21.20
C LEU A 431 13.60 4.27 -21.16
N ALA A 432 14.00 3.14 -20.60
CA ALA A 432 13.13 1.98 -20.42
C ALA A 432 11.93 2.31 -19.52
N GLY A 433 12.16 3.04 -18.42
CA GLY A 433 11.10 3.52 -17.53
C GLY A 433 10.12 4.45 -18.22
N VAL A 434 10.62 5.38 -19.04
CA VAL A 434 9.79 6.28 -19.87
C VAL A 434 8.94 5.49 -20.86
N VAL A 435 9.52 4.53 -21.59
CA VAL A 435 8.78 3.69 -22.53
C VAL A 435 7.70 2.87 -21.83
N SER A 436 8.04 2.27 -20.68
CA SER A 436 7.10 1.53 -19.84
C SER A 436 5.94 2.41 -19.36
N GLY A 437 6.27 3.60 -18.86
CA GLY A 437 5.30 4.59 -18.42
C GLY A 437 4.35 5.04 -19.53
N ILE A 438 4.88 5.36 -20.71
CA ILE A 438 4.06 5.73 -21.88
C ILE A 438 3.11 4.59 -22.28
N ARG A 439 3.56 3.33 -22.25
CA ARG A 439 2.71 2.18 -22.56
C ARG A 439 1.58 2.03 -21.55
N HIS A 440 1.89 2.19 -20.26
CA HIS A 440 0.88 2.11 -19.19
C HIS A 440 -0.19 3.20 -19.28
N GLN A 441 0.15 4.40 -19.75
CA GLN A 441 -0.82 5.49 -19.89
C GLN A 441 -1.79 5.30 -21.07
N ARG A 442 -1.58 4.32 -21.96
CA ARG A 442 -2.47 4.07 -23.12
C ARG A 442 -3.73 3.32 -22.67
N GLY A 443 -4.91 3.84 -23.02
CA GLY A 443 -6.21 3.24 -22.70
C GLY A 443 -6.67 3.38 -21.25
N LEU A 444 -5.82 3.89 -20.35
CA LEU A 444 -6.10 4.03 -18.92
C LEU A 444 -7.27 4.98 -18.60
N TYR A 445 -7.58 5.92 -19.49
CA TYR A 445 -8.57 6.97 -19.24
C TYR A 445 -9.85 6.83 -20.08
N ASP A 446 -9.93 5.81 -20.94
CA ASP A 446 -11.04 5.63 -21.88
C ASP A 446 -12.37 5.39 -21.13
N ASP A 447 -12.30 4.77 -19.95
CA ASP A 447 -13.46 4.49 -19.08
C ASP A 447 -14.13 5.75 -18.52
N TYR A 448 -13.48 6.93 -18.58
CA TYR A 448 -14.08 8.17 -18.07
C TYR A 448 -15.36 8.56 -18.80
N ALA A 449 -15.51 8.13 -20.06
CA ALA A 449 -16.73 8.36 -20.84
C ALA A 449 -17.96 7.62 -20.26
N PHE A 450 -17.75 6.58 -19.45
CA PHE A 450 -18.81 5.74 -18.88
C PHE A 450 -19.04 6.00 -17.38
N ARG A 451 -18.26 6.89 -16.75
CA ARG A 451 -18.33 7.10 -15.30
C ARG A 451 -19.62 7.77 -14.85
N LEU A 452 -20.21 7.21 -13.79
CA LEU A 452 -21.30 7.84 -13.08
C LEU A 452 -20.77 8.84 -12.04
N PRO A 453 -21.48 9.95 -11.79
CA PRO A 453 -21.15 10.86 -10.71
C PRO A 453 -21.27 10.15 -9.36
N MET A 454 -20.32 10.41 -8.46
CA MET A 454 -20.34 9.88 -7.09
C MET A 454 -20.24 11.01 -6.07
N ARG A 455 -20.71 10.77 -4.85
CA ARG A 455 -20.56 11.74 -3.76
C ARG A 455 -19.08 12.03 -3.47
N PRO A 456 -18.68 13.27 -3.13
CA PRO A 456 -17.27 13.60 -2.90
C PRO A 456 -16.59 12.86 -1.74
N ASP A 457 -17.36 12.39 -0.76
CA ASP A 457 -16.88 11.68 0.42
C ASP A 457 -16.70 10.17 0.21
N VAL A 458 -17.07 9.64 -0.97
CA VAL A 458 -16.90 8.23 -1.34
C VAL A 458 -15.51 7.99 -1.91
N PHE A 459 -14.74 7.12 -1.25
CA PHE A 459 -13.40 6.71 -1.69
C PHE A 459 -13.44 5.60 -2.75
N LEU A 460 -14.34 4.63 -2.57
CA LEU A 460 -14.48 3.43 -3.40
C LEU A 460 -15.98 3.13 -3.54
N ALA A 461 -16.41 2.74 -4.73
CA ALA A 461 -17.75 2.22 -4.98
C ALA A 461 -17.67 0.90 -5.78
N ALA A 462 -18.36 -0.12 -5.32
CA ALA A 462 -18.27 -1.49 -5.80
C ALA A 462 -19.65 -2.16 -5.84
N ASP A 463 -19.75 -3.35 -6.43
CA ASP A 463 -20.96 -4.16 -6.52
C ASP A 463 -22.20 -3.38 -7.01
N PRO A 464 -22.12 -2.69 -8.16
CA PRO A 464 -23.25 -1.89 -8.65
C PRO A 464 -24.41 -2.80 -9.07
N LEU A 465 -25.65 -2.43 -8.76
CA LEU A 465 -26.87 -3.07 -9.24
C LEU A 465 -27.90 -2.03 -9.67
N ASP A 466 -28.64 -2.32 -10.75
CA ASP A 466 -29.79 -1.52 -11.17
C ASP A 466 -31.00 -1.87 -10.29
N ASP A 467 -31.58 -0.85 -9.67
CA ASP A 467 -32.82 -0.92 -8.91
C ASP A 467 -33.79 0.12 -9.47
N ALA A 468 -34.71 -0.35 -10.32
CA ALA A 468 -35.74 0.47 -10.97
C ALA A 468 -35.18 1.73 -11.66
N GLY A 469 -34.03 1.61 -12.33
CA GLY A 469 -33.36 2.70 -13.06
C GLY A 469 -32.44 3.58 -12.21
N ARG A 470 -32.24 3.25 -10.93
CA ARG A 470 -31.23 3.86 -10.06
C ARG A 470 -30.13 2.85 -9.74
N VAL A 471 -28.92 3.34 -9.47
CA VAL A 471 -27.79 2.47 -9.18
C VAL A 471 -27.56 2.40 -7.67
N LYS A 472 -27.67 1.18 -7.11
CA LYS A 472 -27.21 0.86 -5.75
C LYS A 472 -25.79 0.31 -5.81
N SER A 473 -24.96 0.63 -4.82
CA SER A 473 -23.57 0.15 -4.73
C SER A 473 -23.05 0.13 -3.30
N VAL A 474 -22.05 -0.72 -3.03
CA VAL A 474 -21.28 -0.70 -1.78
C VAL A 474 -20.23 0.40 -1.86
N SER A 475 -20.28 1.36 -0.94
CA SER A 475 -19.41 2.53 -0.91
C SER A 475 -18.56 2.61 0.35
N MET A 476 -17.27 2.89 0.19
CA MET A 476 -16.32 3.16 1.27
C MET A 476 -16.34 4.65 1.63
N LEU A 477 -16.66 4.95 2.88
CA LEU A 477 -16.72 6.29 3.46
C LEU A 477 -15.71 6.42 4.62
N PRO A 478 -15.36 7.63 5.08
CA PRO A 478 -14.54 7.82 6.29
C PRO A 478 -15.09 7.16 7.56
N ALA A 479 -16.40 6.87 7.57
CA ALA A 479 -17.10 6.24 8.68
C ALA A 479 -17.12 4.70 8.61
N GLY A 480 -16.78 4.10 7.47
CA GLY A 480 -16.96 2.67 7.21
C GLY A 480 -17.58 2.41 5.83
N TYR A 481 -18.04 1.18 5.58
CA TYR A 481 -18.69 0.77 4.33
C TYR A 481 -20.21 0.82 4.44
N ARG A 482 -20.87 1.35 3.41
CA ARG A 482 -22.33 1.56 3.35
C ARG A 482 -22.87 1.23 1.97
N VAL A 483 -24.06 0.64 1.89
CA VAL A 483 -24.80 0.51 0.63
C VAL A 483 -25.54 1.82 0.37
N LEU A 484 -25.19 2.47 -0.73
CA LEU A 484 -25.75 3.75 -1.15
C LEU A 484 -26.52 3.58 -2.47
N GLU A 485 -27.62 4.30 -2.59
CA GLU A 485 -28.39 4.44 -3.83
C GLU A 485 -28.16 5.84 -4.40
N ASP A 486 -27.99 5.94 -5.71
CA ASP A 486 -27.76 7.22 -6.37
C ASP A 486 -28.92 8.22 -6.10
N GLY A 487 -28.58 9.46 -5.78
CA GLY A 487 -29.53 10.52 -5.45
C GLY A 487 -30.21 10.46 -4.08
N VAL A 488 -29.97 9.42 -3.26
CA VAL A 488 -30.59 9.27 -1.92
C VAL A 488 -29.55 9.46 -0.80
N ARG A 489 -29.96 10.08 0.31
CA ARG A 489 -29.16 10.13 1.55
C ARG A 489 -29.30 8.82 2.31
N ASP A 490 -28.16 8.20 2.62
CA ASP A 490 -27.89 6.99 3.42
C ASP A 490 -29.08 6.05 3.70
N SER A 491 -28.94 4.79 3.27
CA SER A 491 -29.88 3.73 3.61
C SER A 491 -29.94 3.47 5.12
N VAL A 492 -31.09 2.99 5.58
CA VAL A 492 -31.34 2.57 6.96
C VAL A 492 -30.41 1.41 7.32
N GLY A 493 -29.58 1.58 8.34
CA GLY A 493 -28.67 0.55 8.84
C GLY A 493 -28.26 0.82 10.28
N THR A 494 -27.76 -0.21 10.96
CA THR A 494 -27.30 -0.07 12.34
C THR A 494 -26.08 0.87 12.40
N PRO A 495 -26.07 1.92 13.24
CA PRO A 495 -24.90 2.78 13.37
C PRO A 495 -23.69 1.97 13.81
N GLY A 496 -22.59 2.02 13.05
CA GLY A 496 -21.31 1.40 13.43
C GLY A 496 -21.03 -0.02 12.92
N THR A 497 -21.96 -0.68 12.21
CA THR A 497 -21.68 -1.95 11.49
C THR A 497 -21.41 -1.67 10.02
N ASP A 498 -20.48 -2.39 9.39
CA ASP A 498 -20.17 -2.20 7.97
C ASP A 498 -21.13 -2.98 7.07
N GLN A 499 -21.47 -2.40 5.91
CA GLN A 499 -22.31 -3.05 4.90
C GLN A 499 -21.45 -3.37 3.68
N LEU A 500 -21.21 -4.66 3.42
CA LEU A 500 -20.13 -5.10 2.51
C LEU A 500 -20.61 -5.77 1.21
N SER A 501 -21.86 -6.23 1.18
CA SER A 501 -22.51 -6.80 -0.01
C SER A 501 -24.04 -6.77 0.14
N PHE A 502 -24.75 -6.90 -0.97
CA PHE A 502 -26.22 -6.93 -0.97
C PHE A 502 -26.74 -7.69 -2.19
N ALA A 503 -28.02 -8.08 -2.14
CA ALA A 503 -28.73 -8.68 -3.27
C ALA A 503 -30.18 -8.21 -3.29
N ILE A 504 -30.69 -7.98 -4.49
CA ILE A 504 -32.08 -7.52 -4.70
C ILE A 504 -32.90 -8.70 -5.24
N ASN A 505 -33.98 -9.06 -4.55
CA ASN A 505 -34.99 -10.01 -4.99
C ASN A 505 -36.34 -9.29 -5.13
N ARG A 506 -37.24 -9.78 -5.99
CA ARG A 506 -38.61 -9.23 -6.14
C ARG A 506 -39.36 -9.32 -4.80
N GLY A 507 -39.36 -8.21 -4.07
CA GLY A 507 -40.00 -8.07 -2.75
C GLY A 507 -39.05 -8.09 -1.54
N ALA A 508 -37.74 -8.35 -1.70
CA ALA A 508 -36.76 -8.38 -0.61
C ALA A 508 -35.37 -7.86 -0.99
N ASP A 509 -34.86 -6.89 -0.22
CA ASP A 509 -33.46 -6.49 -0.27
C ASP A 509 -32.70 -7.23 0.85
N TRP A 510 -31.69 -8.00 0.47
CA TRP A 510 -30.79 -8.68 1.40
C TRP A 510 -29.51 -7.89 1.56
N LEU A 511 -29.12 -7.62 2.79
CA LEU A 511 -27.95 -6.82 3.13
C LEU A 511 -27.01 -7.61 4.02
N GLU A 512 -25.72 -7.64 3.69
CA GLU A 512 -24.67 -8.11 4.59
C GLU A 512 -24.29 -7.01 5.58
N GLU A 513 -24.50 -7.25 6.88
CA GLU A 513 -23.87 -6.50 7.96
C GLU A 513 -22.68 -7.27 8.55
N ALA A 514 -21.50 -6.67 8.50
CA ALA A 514 -20.28 -7.18 9.11
C ALA A 514 -20.07 -6.56 10.50
N GLY A 515 -19.95 -7.44 11.50
CA GLY A 515 -19.51 -7.15 12.86
C GLY A 515 -18.59 -8.27 13.33
N LEU A 516 -18.73 -8.76 14.57
CA LEU A 516 -17.98 -9.96 15.02
C LEU A 516 -18.26 -11.23 14.18
N ARG A 517 -19.33 -11.19 13.38
CA ARG A 517 -19.65 -12.16 12.33
C ARG A 517 -20.45 -11.44 11.25
N SER A 518 -20.35 -11.90 10.01
CA SER A 518 -21.21 -11.43 8.92
C SER A 518 -22.62 -12.02 9.06
N ARG A 519 -23.64 -11.20 8.87
CA ARG A 519 -25.05 -11.59 8.91
C ARG A 519 -25.77 -11.02 7.70
N LEU A 520 -26.62 -11.82 7.09
CA LEU A 520 -27.54 -11.35 6.05
C LEU A 520 -28.86 -10.98 6.70
N ILE A 521 -29.33 -9.76 6.45
CA ILE A 521 -30.56 -9.22 7.02
C ILE A 521 -31.52 -8.90 5.88
N SER A 522 -32.77 -9.33 6.01
CA SER A 522 -33.88 -8.90 5.17
C SER A 522 -35.03 -8.40 6.05
N GLN A 523 -35.49 -7.17 5.79
CA GLN A 523 -36.63 -6.56 6.50
C GLN A 523 -37.94 -6.65 5.72
N HIS A 524 -37.88 -6.91 4.41
CA HIS A 524 -39.03 -6.93 3.52
C HIS A 524 -38.94 -8.19 2.64
N GLY A 525 -40.05 -8.91 2.42
CA GLY A 525 -40.14 -9.99 1.43
C GLY A 525 -40.54 -11.38 1.93
N PRO A 526 -40.47 -12.43 1.08
CA PRO A 526 -41.06 -13.74 1.35
C PRO A 526 -40.30 -14.57 2.41
N LEU A 527 -39.06 -14.20 2.73
CA LEU A 527 -38.22 -14.82 3.77
C LEU A 527 -37.66 -13.72 4.69
N PRO A 528 -38.49 -13.06 5.53
CA PRO A 528 -37.98 -12.10 6.48
C PRO A 528 -37.15 -12.83 7.54
N GLY A 529 -35.95 -12.35 7.83
CA GLY A 529 -35.06 -13.06 8.74
C GLY A 529 -33.62 -12.57 8.76
N THR A 530 -32.83 -13.22 9.61
CA THR A 530 -31.39 -13.02 9.71
C THR A 530 -30.70 -14.37 9.51
N ILE A 531 -29.73 -14.42 8.60
CA ILE A 531 -28.88 -15.59 8.40
C ILE A 531 -27.50 -15.27 8.97
N ASP A 532 -27.10 -16.00 10.01
CA ASP A 532 -25.78 -15.85 10.64
C ASP A 532 -24.68 -16.54 9.80
N GLN A 533 -23.45 -15.98 9.89
CA GLN A 533 -22.26 -16.48 9.20
C GLN A 533 -22.48 -16.61 7.69
N ALA A 534 -22.89 -15.50 7.08
CA ALA A 534 -23.25 -15.45 5.67
C ALA A 534 -22.85 -14.09 5.07
N ARG A 535 -22.28 -14.12 3.86
CA ARG A 535 -21.84 -12.95 3.08
C ARG A 535 -22.14 -13.14 1.60
N SER A 536 -21.98 -12.07 0.82
CA SER A 536 -22.06 -12.09 -0.64
C SER A 536 -23.33 -12.81 -1.15
N PRO A 537 -24.53 -12.33 -0.76
CA PRO A 537 -25.78 -12.96 -1.17
C PRO A 537 -25.98 -12.82 -2.69
N PHE A 538 -26.65 -13.78 -3.30
CA PHE A 538 -27.17 -13.67 -4.66
C PHE A 538 -28.45 -14.50 -4.80
N VAL A 539 -29.34 -14.06 -5.69
CA VAL A 539 -30.68 -14.63 -5.82
C VAL A 539 -30.68 -15.75 -6.88
N PRO A 540 -31.08 -16.98 -6.54
CA PRO A 540 -31.29 -18.03 -7.52
C PRO A 540 -32.45 -17.70 -8.46
N ALA A 541 -32.38 -18.20 -9.70
CA ALA A 541 -33.34 -17.87 -10.75
C ALA A 541 -34.80 -18.30 -10.50
N ASP A 542 -35.01 -19.36 -9.72
CA ASP A 542 -36.34 -19.83 -9.34
C ASP A 542 -37.03 -18.85 -8.37
N GLY A 543 -36.29 -17.89 -7.80
CA GLY A 543 -36.76 -16.95 -6.78
C GLY A 543 -37.11 -17.63 -5.44
N GLN A 544 -36.92 -18.94 -5.35
CA GLN A 544 -37.22 -19.75 -4.17
C GLN A 544 -35.93 -19.88 -3.37
N GLY A 545 -35.62 -18.87 -2.55
CA GLY A 545 -34.49 -18.90 -1.62
C GLY A 545 -33.41 -17.87 -1.88
N LEU A 546 -32.30 -18.03 -1.16
CA LEU A 546 -31.14 -17.15 -1.20
C LEU A 546 -29.86 -17.98 -1.21
N ALA A 547 -28.99 -17.74 -2.18
CA ALA A 547 -27.64 -18.29 -2.16
C ALA A 547 -26.68 -17.28 -1.53
N TYR A 548 -25.67 -17.77 -0.81
CA TYR A 548 -24.69 -16.94 -0.13
C TYR A 548 -23.41 -17.73 0.13
N VAL A 549 -22.35 -17.01 0.50
CA VAL A 549 -21.07 -17.60 0.89
C VAL A 549 -20.96 -17.65 2.40
N ARG A 550 -20.54 -18.80 2.93
CA ARG A 550 -20.16 -19.00 4.33
C ARG A 550 -18.69 -19.37 4.37
N ASP A 551 -17.91 -18.63 5.15
CA ASP A 551 -16.48 -18.86 5.28
C ASP A 551 -16.14 -19.80 6.43
N ASP A 552 -15.08 -20.57 6.23
CA ASP A 552 -14.36 -21.31 7.26
C ASP A 552 -12.86 -20.95 7.12
N HIS A 553 -12.33 -20.17 8.06
CA HIS A 553 -10.94 -19.68 8.05
C HIS A 553 -10.53 -19.08 6.68
N GLY A 554 -11.34 -18.15 6.17
CA GLY A 554 -11.12 -17.48 4.88
C GLY A 554 -11.49 -18.31 3.64
N ARG A 555 -11.90 -19.58 3.81
CA ARG A 555 -12.34 -20.44 2.71
C ARG A 555 -13.85 -20.44 2.56
N GLY A 556 -14.34 -19.82 1.48
CA GLY A 556 -15.76 -19.67 1.24
C GLY A 556 -16.43 -20.93 0.66
N ARG A 557 -17.68 -21.16 1.02
CA ARG A 557 -18.55 -22.17 0.41
C ARG A 557 -19.93 -21.62 0.12
N VAL A 558 -20.51 -21.99 -1.02
CA VAL A 558 -21.86 -21.58 -1.36
C VAL A 558 -22.86 -22.46 -0.61
N TYR A 559 -23.80 -21.80 0.05
CA TYR A 559 -24.98 -22.40 0.65
C TYR A 559 -26.23 -21.86 -0.03
N LEU A 560 -27.25 -22.72 -0.14
CA LEU A 560 -28.60 -22.33 -0.53
C LEU A 560 -29.49 -22.39 0.70
N HIS A 561 -30.10 -21.26 1.06
CA HIS A 561 -31.11 -21.17 2.09
C HIS A 561 -32.50 -21.20 1.44
N LEU A 562 -33.27 -22.24 1.79
CA LEU A 562 -34.67 -22.39 1.48
C LEU A 562 -35.46 -22.26 2.77
N SER A 563 -36.74 -21.91 2.69
CA SER A 563 -37.61 -21.51 3.82
C SER A 563 -37.46 -22.31 5.14
N THR A 564 -37.07 -23.58 5.09
CA THR A 564 -36.92 -24.45 6.26
C THR A 564 -35.58 -25.20 6.37
N TYR A 565 -34.67 -25.09 5.39
CA TYR A 565 -33.39 -25.82 5.44
C TYR A 565 -32.27 -25.15 4.63
N GLU A 566 -31.03 -25.42 5.03
CA GLU A 566 -29.81 -24.97 4.35
C GLU A 566 -29.08 -26.16 3.73
N LYS A 567 -28.55 -25.99 2.52
CA LYS A 567 -27.74 -27.02 1.85
C LYS A 567 -26.47 -26.43 1.23
N PRO A 568 -25.28 -27.02 1.47
CA PRO A 568 -24.08 -26.63 0.74
C PRO A 568 -24.18 -27.04 -0.72
N LEU A 569 -23.82 -26.13 -1.63
CA LEU A 569 -23.79 -26.36 -3.07
C LEU A 569 -22.37 -26.64 -3.59
N THR A 570 -21.34 -26.18 -2.89
CA THR A 570 -19.94 -26.41 -3.28
C THR A 570 -19.20 -27.37 -2.33
N PRO A 571 -18.31 -28.22 -2.88
CA PRO A 571 -17.43 -29.09 -2.13
C PRO A 571 -16.36 -28.33 -1.33
N LEU A 572 -15.77 -29.01 -0.33
CA LEU A 572 -14.78 -28.47 0.60
C LEU A 572 -13.42 -28.13 -0.02
N TRP A 573 -13.10 -28.68 -1.19
CA TRP A 573 -11.81 -28.43 -1.86
C TRP A 573 -11.77 -27.09 -2.61
N MET A 574 -12.91 -26.42 -2.78
CA MET A 574 -12.99 -25.08 -3.34
C MET A 574 -13.06 -24.03 -2.25
N SER A 575 -12.32 -22.94 -2.45
CA SER A 575 -12.50 -21.69 -1.71
C SER A 575 -13.24 -20.71 -2.61
N VAL A 576 -14.52 -20.52 -2.35
CA VAL A 576 -15.42 -19.65 -3.13
C VAL A 576 -15.22 -18.20 -2.75
N LEU A 577 -15.00 -17.36 -3.76
CA LEU A 577 -14.83 -15.91 -3.61
C LEU A 577 -16.19 -15.21 -3.76
N GLU A 578 -16.86 -15.46 -4.89
CA GLU A 578 -18.16 -14.90 -5.26
C GLU A 578 -18.92 -15.84 -6.22
N GLY A 579 -20.22 -15.58 -6.43
CA GLY A 579 -21.03 -16.33 -7.38
C GLY A 579 -22.24 -15.56 -7.89
N ALA A 580 -22.81 -16.06 -8.98
CA ALA A 580 -24.02 -15.53 -9.63
C ALA A 580 -24.88 -16.67 -10.19
N SER A 581 -26.17 -16.41 -10.36
CA SER A 581 -27.13 -17.37 -10.91
C SER A 581 -27.73 -16.88 -12.22
N ALA A 582 -27.84 -17.78 -13.18
CA ALA A 582 -28.53 -17.58 -14.45
C ALA A 582 -29.99 -18.03 -14.34
N LYS A 583 -30.87 -17.46 -15.17
CA LYS A 583 -32.32 -17.76 -15.22
C LYS A 583 -32.67 -19.23 -15.45
N ASP A 584 -31.78 -19.98 -16.09
CA ASP A 584 -31.93 -21.41 -16.38
C ASP A 584 -31.50 -22.32 -15.21
N GLY A 585 -31.16 -21.73 -14.05
CA GLY A 585 -30.76 -22.45 -12.84
C GLY A 585 -29.26 -22.78 -12.76
N ILE A 586 -28.48 -22.45 -13.79
CA ILE A 586 -27.03 -22.61 -13.75
C ILE A 586 -26.43 -21.55 -12.82
N MET A 587 -25.48 -21.93 -11.98
CA MET A 587 -24.70 -20.99 -11.18
C MET A 587 -23.26 -20.94 -11.68
N ALA A 588 -22.70 -19.73 -11.74
CA ALA A 588 -21.28 -19.49 -11.97
C ALA A 588 -20.65 -19.06 -10.66
N VAL A 589 -19.58 -19.73 -10.25
CA VAL A 589 -18.89 -19.48 -8.99
C VAL A 589 -17.41 -19.26 -9.26
N ALA A 590 -16.87 -18.13 -8.85
CA ALA A 590 -15.44 -17.88 -8.86
C ALA A 590 -14.80 -18.51 -7.61
N ALA A 591 -13.83 -19.39 -7.79
CA ALA A 591 -13.20 -20.11 -6.69
C ALA A 591 -11.72 -20.39 -6.95
N THR A 592 -10.95 -20.58 -5.88
CA THR A 592 -9.58 -21.12 -5.93
C THR A 592 -9.56 -22.58 -5.50
N GLN A 593 -8.58 -23.33 -6.01
CA GLN A 593 -8.29 -24.70 -5.60
C GLN A 593 -6.87 -24.73 -5.00
N GLY A 594 -6.77 -24.63 -3.68
CA GLY A 594 -5.47 -24.48 -2.99
C GLY A 594 -4.77 -23.18 -3.36
N GLU A 595 -3.52 -23.27 -3.81
CA GLU A 595 -2.68 -22.11 -4.20
C GLU A 595 -2.85 -21.71 -5.69
N GLU A 596 -3.75 -22.37 -6.41
CA GLU A 596 -4.00 -22.07 -7.82
C GLU A 596 -4.74 -20.74 -8.01
N ALA A 597 -4.59 -20.19 -9.22
CA ALA A 597 -5.33 -19.03 -9.68
C ALA A 597 -6.85 -19.24 -9.59
N SER A 598 -7.60 -18.16 -9.31
CA SER A 598 -9.07 -18.23 -9.28
C SER A 598 -9.63 -18.56 -10.66
N GLN A 599 -10.60 -19.46 -10.73
CA GLN A 599 -11.31 -19.80 -11.97
C GLN A 599 -12.82 -19.77 -11.75
N ILE A 600 -13.57 -19.60 -12.83
CA ILE A 600 -15.03 -19.72 -12.80
C ILE A 600 -15.40 -21.18 -13.01
N PHE A 601 -16.19 -21.72 -12.08
CA PHE A 601 -16.83 -23.02 -12.15
C PHE A 601 -18.32 -22.87 -12.46
N LEU A 602 -18.85 -23.73 -13.32
CA LEU A 602 -20.28 -23.81 -13.62
C LEU A 602 -20.89 -24.98 -12.82
N LEU A 603 -21.95 -24.66 -12.09
CA LEU A 603 -22.77 -25.60 -11.35
C LEU A 603 -24.12 -25.74 -12.06
N GLN A 604 -24.34 -26.94 -12.60
CA GLN A 604 -25.65 -27.35 -13.09
C GLN A 604 -26.56 -27.73 -11.91
N PRO A 605 -27.89 -27.57 -12.01
CA PRO A 605 -28.82 -28.05 -10.99
C PRO A 605 -28.59 -29.53 -10.64
N GLY A 606 -28.24 -29.82 -9.39
CA GLY A 606 -27.95 -31.18 -8.91
C GLY A 606 -26.63 -31.79 -9.40
N GLY A 607 -25.85 -31.07 -10.21
CA GLY A 607 -24.56 -31.50 -10.74
C GLY A 607 -23.37 -31.16 -9.85
N VAL A 608 -22.20 -31.67 -10.23
CA VAL A 608 -20.92 -31.30 -9.60
C VAL A 608 -20.34 -30.07 -10.34
N PRO A 609 -19.74 -29.12 -9.62
CA PRO A 609 -19.01 -27.99 -10.21
C PRO A 609 -18.00 -28.43 -11.29
N SER A 610 -18.00 -27.75 -12.43
CA SER A 610 -17.06 -28.02 -13.53
C SER A 610 -16.35 -26.73 -13.97
N PRO A 611 -15.04 -26.78 -14.28
CA PRO A 611 -14.30 -25.58 -14.71
C PRO A 611 -14.81 -25.08 -16.06
N SER A 612 -14.99 -23.77 -16.19
CA SER A 612 -15.49 -23.12 -17.42
C SER A 612 -14.45 -22.99 -18.54
N GLY A 613 -13.15 -23.15 -18.24
CA GLY A 613 -12.07 -22.96 -19.22
C GLY A 613 -11.76 -21.50 -19.57
N LEU A 614 -12.30 -20.52 -18.83
CA LEU A 614 -12.14 -19.08 -19.10
C LEU A 614 -10.78 -18.50 -18.65
N GLY A 615 -9.89 -19.33 -18.12
CA GLY A 615 -8.62 -18.94 -17.53
C GLY A 615 -8.80 -18.38 -16.12
N GLU A 616 -7.85 -17.55 -15.68
CA GLU A 616 -7.94 -16.87 -14.39
C GLU A 616 -9.02 -15.78 -14.44
N ALA A 617 -10.15 -16.06 -13.80
CA ALA A 617 -11.39 -15.31 -13.97
C ALA A 617 -12.18 -15.18 -12.65
N ARG A 618 -12.86 -14.04 -12.50
CA ARG A 618 -13.64 -13.63 -11.31
C ARG A 618 -14.89 -12.83 -11.70
N TYR A 619 -15.73 -12.54 -10.69
CA TYR A 619 -16.91 -11.67 -10.81
C TYR A 619 -17.89 -12.05 -11.94
N PRO A 620 -18.41 -13.29 -11.97
CA PRO A 620 -19.35 -13.71 -12.99
C PRO A 620 -20.69 -12.97 -12.84
N ALA A 621 -21.30 -12.54 -13.95
CA ALA A 621 -22.63 -11.94 -13.98
C ALA A 621 -23.40 -12.32 -15.26
N PHE A 622 -24.53 -12.99 -15.09
CA PHE A 622 -25.39 -13.38 -16.21
C PHE A 622 -26.30 -12.25 -16.65
N SER A 623 -26.48 -12.10 -17.96
CA SER A 623 -27.47 -11.18 -18.49
C SER A 623 -28.89 -11.64 -18.17
N PRO A 624 -29.87 -10.72 -18.01
CA PRO A 624 -31.25 -11.08 -17.73
C PRO A 624 -31.90 -11.99 -18.78
N ASP A 625 -31.52 -11.89 -20.05
CA ASP A 625 -31.96 -12.78 -21.13
C ASP A 625 -31.21 -14.13 -21.15
N GLY A 626 -30.18 -14.30 -20.33
CA GLY A 626 -29.39 -15.51 -20.21
C GLY A 626 -28.46 -15.76 -21.40
N HIS A 627 -28.34 -14.83 -22.36
CA HIS A 627 -27.48 -15.03 -23.53
C HIS A 627 -26.00 -14.81 -23.23
N TRP A 628 -25.69 -13.89 -22.32
CA TRP A 628 -24.33 -13.46 -21.99
C TRP A 628 -23.92 -13.84 -20.57
N LEU A 629 -22.63 -14.13 -20.41
CA LEU A 629 -21.94 -14.11 -19.13
C LEU A 629 -20.84 -13.03 -19.21
N ALA A 630 -21.00 -11.96 -18.43
CA ALA A 630 -19.94 -11.01 -18.16
C ALA A 630 -19.04 -11.56 -17.04
N TYR A 631 -17.74 -11.34 -17.14
CA TYR A 631 -16.77 -11.71 -16.11
C TYR A 631 -15.51 -10.88 -16.25
N SER A 632 -14.68 -10.84 -15.20
CA SER A 632 -13.35 -10.24 -15.29
C SER A 632 -12.29 -11.30 -15.42
N ARG A 633 -11.35 -11.11 -16.34
CA ARG A 633 -10.20 -11.98 -16.57
C ARG A 633 -8.92 -11.25 -16.23
N LEU A 634 -8.00 -11.90 -15.52
CA LEU A 634 -6.69 -11.32 -15.23
C LEU A 634 -5.81 -11.37 -16.49
N VAL A 635 -5.46 -10.21 -17.03
CA VAL A 635 -4.58 -10.06 -18.20
C VAL A 635 -3.50 -9.05 -17.86
N ASN A 636 -2.22 -9.46 -17.99
CA ASN A 636 -1.06 -8.60 -17.69
C ASN A 636 -1.08 -7.93 -16.29
N GLY A 637 -1.69 -8.58 -15.28
CA GLY A 637 -1.74 -8.10 -13.90
C GLY A 637 -2.88 -7.11 -13.61
N ALA A 638 -3.83 -6.95 -14.52
CA ALA A 638 -5.05 -6.17 -14.34
C ALA A 638 -6.30 -7.02 -14.67
N TRP A 639 -7.39 -6.81 -13.96
CA TRP A 639 -8.67 -7.46 -14.22
C TRP A 639 -9.42 -6.71 -15.32
N ASN A 640 -9.62 -7.31 -16.49
CA ASN A 640 -10.38 -6.70 -17.58
C ASN A 640 -11.70 -7.41 -17.80
N LEU A 641 -12.71 -6.69 -18.30
CA LEU A 641 -14.04 -7.23 -18.57
C LEU A 641 -14.06 -8.02 -19.88
N TRP A 642 -14.72 -9.17 -19.82
CA TRP A 642 -14.93 -10.09 -20.93
C TRP A 642 -16.40 -10.48 -21.01
N LEU A 643 -16.84 -10.80 -22.22
CA LEU A 643 -18.18 -11.30 -22.51
C LEU A 643 -18.08 -12.68 -23.15
N LEU A 644 -18.74 -13.65 -22.53
CA LEU A 644 -18.95 -14.98 -23.09
C LEU A 644 -20.36 -15.06 -23.68
N ASP A 645 -20.46 -15.33 -24.97
CA ASP A 645 -21.69 -15.80 -25.60
C ASP A 645 -21.91 -17.25 -25.16
N ARG A 646 -22.99 -17.49 -24.42
CA ARG A 646 -23.31 -18.82 -23.87
C ARG A 646 -23.81 -19.79 -24.93
N HIS A 647 -24.29 -19.31 -26.07
CA HIS A 647 -24.75 -20.15 -27.17
C HIS A 647 -23.60 -20.58 -28.08
N THR A 648 -22.70 -19.66 -28.45
CA THR A 648 -21.55 -20.00 -29.31
C THR A 648 -20.30 -20.42 -28.53
N GLN A 649 -20.31 -20.26 -27.20
CA GLN A 649 -19.17 -20.50 -26.30
C GLN A 649 -17.93 -19.67 -26.69
N ARG A 650 -18.15 -18.50 -27.30
CA ARG A 650 -17.08 -17.58 -27.71
C ARG A 650 -16.95 -16.44 -26.72
N ALA A 651 -15.76 -16.29 -26.16
CA ALA A 651 -15.41 -15.16 -25.29
C ALA A 651 -14.69 -14.07 -26.08
N HIS A 652 -15.01 -12.80 -25.81
CA HIS A 652 -14.30 -11.65 -26.36
C HIS A 652 -14.04 -10.58 -25.29
N PRO A 653 -12.91 -9.85 -25.38
CA PRO A 653 -12.61 -8.76 -24.47
C PRO A 653 -13.56 -7.59 -24.71
N LEU A 654 -14.05 -6.98 -23.64
CA LEU A 654 -14.81 -5.74 -23.66
C LEU A 654 -13.93 -4.53 -23.32
N THR A 655 -12.90 -4.76 -22.51
CA THR A 655 -11.90 -3.78 -22.10
C THR A 655 -10.49 -4.39 -22.14
N GLU A 656 -9.47 -3.54 -22.30
CA GLU A 656 -8.05 -3.95 -22.37
C GLU A 656 -7.11 -2.94 -21.66
N ALA A 657 -7.64 -2.22 -20.66
CA ALA A 657 -6.91 -1.16 -19.99
C ALA A 657 -6.00 -1.73 -18.87
N PRO A 658 -4.87 -1.08 -18.53
CA PRO A 658 -3.96 -1.57 -17.50
C PRO A 658 -4.42 -1.18 -16.08
N CYS A 659 -5.68 -1.44 -15.77
CA CYS A 659 -6.42 -1.15 -14.54
C CYS A 659 -7.54 -2.18 -14.34
N ASP A 660 -8.05 -2.27 -13.12
CA ASP A 660 -9.07 -3.24 -12.76
C ASP A 660 -10.48 -2.72 -13.10
N GLN A 661 -11.21 -3.55 -13.83
CA GLN A 661 -12.61 -3.40 -14.21
C GLN A 661 -13.34 -4.68 -13.81
N VAL A 662 -14.11 -4.58 -12.73
CA VAL A 662 -14.57 -5.71 -11.93
C VAL A 662 -16.05 -5.55 -11.56
N GLU A 663 -16.61 -6.63 -10.99
CA GLU A 663 -17.94 -6.61 -10.34
C GLU A 663 -19.03 -6.07 -11.29
N ALA A 664 -19.08 -6.65 -12.49
CA ALA A 664 -20.08 -6.26 -13.47
C ALA A 664 -21.48 -6.74 -13.06
N SER A 665 -22.49 -5.96 -13.40
CA SER A 665 -23.89 -6.36 -13.35
C SER A 665 -24.64 -5.82 -14.57
N TRP A 666 -25.79 -6.41 -14.85
CA TRP A 666 -26.58 -6.07 -16.03
C TRP A 666 -27.79 -5.24 -15.66
N GLU A 667 -28.09 -4.27 -16.51
CA GLU A 667 -29.42 -3.66 -16.50
C GLU A 667 -30.48 -4.62 -17.07
N PRO A 668 -31.77 -4.39 -16.75
CA PRO A 668 -32.86 -5.24 -17.23
C PRO A 668 -32.95 -5.36 -18.76
N ASP A 669 -32.30 -4.46 -19.50
CA ASP A 669 -32.28 -4.42 -20.96
C ASP A 669 -31.39 -5.49 -21.62
N SER A 670 -30.54 -6.21 -20.86
CA SER A 670 -29.55 -7.16 -21.39
C SER A 670 -28.54 -6.56 -22.38
N LYS A 671 -28.42 -5.22 -22.41
CA LYS A 671 -27.55 -4.50 -23.36
C LYS A 671 -26.62 -3.52 -22.66
N THR A 672 -26.89 -3.20 -21.39
CA THR A 672 -26.12 -2.24 -20.61
C THR A 672 -25.51 -2.92 -19.39
N LEU A 673 -24.21 -2.68 -19.19
CA LEU A 673 -23.48 -3.12 -18.01
C LEU A 673 -23.21 -1.96 -17.06
N LEU A 674 -23.39 -2.23 -15.78
CA LEU A 674 -22.77 -1.49 -14.69
C LEU A 674 -21.51 -2.25 -14.26
N TYR A 675 -20.45 -1.54 -13.88
CA TYR A 675 -19.22 -2.18 -13.37
C TYR A 675 -18.41 -1.22 -12.52
N ALA A 676 -17.52 -1.77 -11.70
CA ALA A 676 -16.58 -1.01 -10.88
C ALA A 676 -15.22 -0.90 -11.60
N SER A 677 -14.65 0.30 -11.68
CA SER A 677 -13.40 0.56 -12.40
C SER A 677 -12.44 1.43 -11.57
N ASP A 678 -11.19 1.00 -11.39
CA ASP A 678 -10.15 1.78 -10.71
C ASP A 678 -9.20 2.51 -11.69
N CYS A 679 -9.56 2.53 -12.98
CA CYS A 679 -8.80 3.19 -14.04
C CYS A 679 -8.56 4.69 -13.73
N GLY A 680 -7.30 5.10 -13.67
CA GLY A 680 -6.89 6.45 -13.28
C GLY A 680 -7.13 6.82 -11.80
N ARG A 681 -7.44 5.84 -10.95
CA ARG A 681 -7.56 5.97 -9.48
C ARG A 681 -6.46 5.16 -8.79
N ALA A 682 -6.70 4.75 -7.55
CA ALA A 682 -5.79 3.92 -6.77
C ALA A 682 -6.26 2.46 -6.75
N LEU A 683 -5.33 1.52 -6.52
CA LEU A 683 -5.58 0.08 -6.53
C LEU A 683 -6.79 -0.31 -5.66
N GLY A 684 -7.85 -0.79 -6.31
CA GLY A 684 -9.10 -1.20 -5.66
C GLY A 684 -10.04 -0.05 -5.28
N PHE A 685 -9.64 1.21 -5.41
CA PHE A 685 -10.51 2.37 -5.17
C PHE A 685 -11.35 2.66 -6.41
N THR A 686 -12.34 1.83 -6.66
CA THR A 686 -13.16 1.85 -7.87
C THR A 686 -14.19 2.97 -7.90
N ALA A 687 -14.60 3.35 -9.10
CA ALA A 687 -15.78 4.17 -9.39
C ALA A 687 -16.76 3.38 -10.27
N ILE A 688 -18.06 3.68 -10.16
CA ILE A 688 -19.06 3.00 -10.98
C ILE A 688 -19.09 3.56 -12.40
N CYS A 689 -19.12 2.66 -13.37
CA CYS A 689 -19.28 2.94 -14.78
C CYS A 689 -20.56 2.30 -15.32
N ARG A 690 -21.20 2.94 -16.30
CA ARG A 690 -22.38 2.46 -17.03
C ARG A 690 -22.08 2.49 -18.52
N ARG A 691 -22.05 1.32 -19.16
CA ARG A 691 -21.69 1.17 -20.58
C ARG A 691 -22.69 0.30 -21.31
N ARG A 692 -23.25 0.82 -22.41
CA ARG A 692 -24.01 0.01 -23.37
C ARG A 692 -23.04 -0.80 -24.22
N ILE A 693 -23.22 -2.11 -24.25
CA ILE A 693 -22.31 -3.07 -24.87
C ILE A 693 -22.90 -3.77 -26.09
N VAL A 694 -24.23 -3.75 -26.24
CA VAL A 694 -24.92 -4.21 -27.44
C VAL A 694 -25.72 -3.02 -28.02
N PRO A 695 -25.51 -2.64 -29.29
CA PRO A 695 -26.20 -1.51 -29.91
C PRO A 695 -27.73 -1.64 -29.95
#